data_AF-F7CXE1-F1
#
_entry.id   AF-F7CXE1-F1
#
_cell.length_a   1.000
_cell.length_b   1.000
_cell.length_c   1.000
_cell.angle_alpha   90.00
_cell.angle_beta   90.00
_cell.angle_gamma   90.00
#
_symmetry.space_group_name_H-M   'P 1'
#
loop_
_entity.id
_entity.type
_entity.pdbx_description
1 polymer ?
#
loop_
_entity_poly.entity_id
_entity_poly.type
_entity_poly.pdbx_seq_one_letter_code
_entity_poly.pdbx_strand_id
1 'polypeptide(L)'
;MLSLLLLLLLLPPQDCAEPPGLAQLPRLAPLQSPDLLYADGLRAYAAGAWERAVALLREALRSRAEVGRARRDCGAWCAAEPGNELPPVPSSDPGSDFSPGTWERLLLRAALRRAECVSQCAVRRLGSRGAAGHRVVRALRDAFRRREPYNYLQRAYYQLKKLDLAVAAAHTFYVANPKHIQIREDMVKYHRMSGVRRQSFRDLENLSHWAAYDEGLELLKRQEVAEALPLLEEALKESLAQMENCRAECEGPEEQLTEEEEEEEIQLESQSGLYEAIAGHWIRVLQCRQRCPGAVATRPGQDSPVPDFLPSQLWRLQEAHAQVGNLSQAMENALSILLFYPEDEAVKEVLDKHQKLLGEQSPDLSAREDIRHFVLQSVGEKKLLYYAMEHLGTSFKDPDPWTPEDLIPEGLRKKLREDLEKRPWDSKPPEPESLAKWRDVHFLEGVTLTQDAGQLNGSERAVLDGLLSRAECEILLQLAKDAAKTGDGYRSRRSPHTPHEHFEGLTVLRAAQLARSGAVGREGAKLLLEASERARTLTQAYFSPEGPLHLSFTHLVCRSAIEGEQEQRMDLSHPVHADNCLLDPYSGECWKEPPAYTHRDYSGLLYLNDDFQGGDLFFTEPDALTVTAQVRPQCGRLVAFSSGGENPHGVWAVTKGRRCTLALWHTRAPEHMEQDRAEAEILLQEQEEPEEGEIPSGDSSPEPPSALGRRPQPTRLEVERQSPAREEL
;
A
#
# COMPACT_ATOMS: atom_id res chain seq x y z
N MET A 1 -43.00 -10.38 41.40
CA MET A 1 -42.89 -10.01 39.98
C MET A 1 -41.83 -8.94 39.73
N LEU A 2 -41.65 -7.91 40.57
CA LEU A 2 -40.54 -6.95 40.40
C LEU A 2 -39.13 -7.50 40.71
N SER A 3 -38.98 -8.54 41.53
CA SER A 3 -37.65 -9.12 41.84
C SER A 3 -37.04 -9.99 40.73
N LEU A 4 -37.84 -10.44 39.75
CA LEU A 4 -37.32 -11.22 38.60
C LEU A 4 -36.90 -10.32 37.43
N LEU A 5 -37.38 -9.08 37.37
CA LEU A 5 -37.04 -8.12 36.31
C LEU A 5 -35.67 -7.43 36.54
N LEU A 6 -35.21 -7.33 37.79
CA LEU A 6 -33.88 -6.77 38.08
C LEU A 6 -32.71 -7.73 37.80
N LEU A 7 -32.94 -9.05 37.70
CA LEU A 7 -31.88 -10.01 37.37
C LEU A 7 -31.54 -10.09 35.87
N LEU A 8 -32.37 -9.51 34.99
CA LEU A 8 -32.16 -9.48 33.55
C LEU A 8 -31.29 -8.29 33.08
N LEU A 9 -30.96 -7.35 33.98
CA LEU A 9 -30.11 -6.18 33.70
C LEU A 9 -28.62 -6.40 34.05
N LEU A 10 -28.22 -7.63 34.43
CA LEU A 10 -26.84 -8.00 34.76
C LEU A 10 -26.22 -9.00 33.76
N LEU A 11 -26.82 -9.16 32.58
CA LEU A 11 -26.17 -9.90 31.50
C LEU A 11 -25.11 -8.98 30.87
N PRO A 12 -23.85 -9.43 30.72
CA PRO A 12 -22.86 -8.69 29.95
C PRO A 12 -23.38 -8.48 28.52
N PRO A 13 -22.97 -7.41 27.82
CA PRO A 13 -23.35 -7.19 26.43
C PRO A 13 -23.00 -8.45 25.61
N GLN A 14 -23.92 -8.85 24.74
CA GLN A 14 -23.74 -9.98 23.84
C GLN A 14 -22.43 -9.80 23.07
N ASP A 15 -21.58 -10.82 23.18
CA ASP A 15 -20.33 -10.97 22.43
C ASP A 15 -20.54 -10.62 20.94
N CYS A 16 -19.59 -9.86 20.39
CA CYS A 16 -19.46 -9.67 18.95
C CYS A 16 -19.54 -11.03 18.24
N ALA A 17 -20.40 -11.13 17.23
CA ALA A 17 -20.65 -12.37 16.51
C ALA A 17 -19.34 -12.98 15.98
N GLU A 18 -19.12 -14.27 16.28
CA GLU A 18 -18.02 -15.05 15.71
C GLU A 18 -18.08 -15.05 14.17
N PRO A 19 -16.94 -14.96 13.46
CA PRO A 19 -16.94 -15.11 12.01
C PRO A 19 -17.53 -16.47 11.62
N PRO A 20 -18.50 -16.52 10.68
CA PRO A 20 -19.18 -17.75 10.32
C PRO A 20 -18.21 -18.72 9.63
N GLY A 21 -17.81 -19.77 10.36
CA GLY A 21 -16.92 -20.83 9.84
C GLY A 21 -16.14 -21.63 10.89
N LEU A 22 -16.05 -21.14 12.13
CA LEU A 22 -15.35 -21.78 13.25
C LEU A 22 -16.29 -22.49 14.24
N ALA A 23 -17.27 -23.25 13.72
CA ALA A 23 -18.24 -23.97 14.56
C ALA A 23 -17.62 -24.63 15.80
N GLN A 24 -18.25 -24.36 16.94
CA GLN A 24 -17.86 -24.70 18.31
C GLN A 24 -17.43 -26.16 18.47
N LEU A 25 -16.14 -26.37 18.67
CA LEU A 25 -15.63 -27.61 19.28
C LEU A 25 -15.77 -27.47 20.81
N PRO A 26 -16.21 -28.51 21.55
CA PRO A 26 -16.41 -28.42 22.99
C PRO A 26 -15.11 -28.05 23.72
N ARG A 27 -15.20 -27.15 24.73
CA ARG A 27 -14.13 -26.81 25.68
C ARG A 27 -13.76 -27.99 26.59
N LEU A 28 -13.09 -29.02 26.05
CA LEU A 28 -12.68 -30.20 26.84
C LEU A 28 -11.17 -30.48 26.86
N ALA A 29 -10.36 -29.74 26.10
CA ALA A 29 -8.90 -29.88 26.11
C ALA A 29 -8.21 -28.56 26.56
N PRO A 30 -7.07 -28.63 27.27
CA PRO A 30 -6.26 -27.45 27.57
C PRO A 30 -5.85 -26.75 26.27
N LEU A 31 -5.91 -25.42 26.25
CA LEU A 31 -5.39 -24.63 25.13
C LEU A 31 -3.92 -25.01 24.91
N GLN A 32 -3.53 -25.29 23.66
CA GLN A 32 -2.14 -25.58 23.30
C GLN A 32 -1.51 -24.36 22.66
N SER A 33 -0.18 -24.22 22.75
CA SER A 33 0.53 -23.08 22.17
C SER A 33 0.30 -23.01 20.64
N PRO A 34 -0.03 -21.84 20.08
CA PRO A 34 -0.23 -21.68 18.63
C PRO A 34 0.94 -22.20 17.78
N ASP A 35 2.17 -22.03 18.28
CA ASP A 35 3.39 -22.40 17.56
C ASP A 35 3.57 -23.88 17.36
N LEU A 36 3.35 -24.67 18.42
CA LEU A 36 3.43 -26.12 18.35
C LEU A 36 2.35 -26.67 17.42
N LEU A 37 1.13 -26.14 17.53
CA LEU A 37 0.01 -26.52 16.67
C LEU A 37 0.29 -26.22 15.20
N TYR A 38 0.83 -25.03 14.91
CA TYR A 38 1.21 -24.65 13.56
C TYR A 38 2.32 -25.55 13.02
N ALA A 39 3.40 -25.76 13.78
CA ALA A 39 4.51 -26.62 13.38
C ALA A 39 4.08 -28.08 13.16
N ASP A 40 3.23 -28.64 14.04
CA ASP A 40 2.63 -29.96 13.85
C ASP A 40 1.69 -29.99 12.64
N GLY A 41 0.94 -28.91 12.40
CA GLY A 41 0.10 -28.74 11.22
C GLY A 41 0.89 -28.80 9.93
N LEU A 42 2.04 -28.11 9.88
CA LEU A 42 2.95 -28.15 8.73
C LEU A 42 3.60 -29.53 8.54
N ARG A 43 3.98 -30.22 9.63
CA ARG A 43 4.47 -31.61 9.55
C ARG A 43 3.40 -32.55 8.99
N ALA A 44 2.16 -32.43 9.45
CA ALA A 44 1.04 -33.22 8.94
C ALA A 44 0.73 -32.90 7.48
N TYR A 45 0.80 -31.62 7.10
CA TYR A 45 0.64 -31.17 5.73
C TYR A 45 1.71 -31.76 4.80
N ALA A 46 2.99 -31.68 5.20
CA ALA A 46 4.11 -32.25 4.45
C ALA A 46 4.01 -33.77 4.29
N ALA A 47 3.44 -34.47 5.29
CA ALA A 47 3.18 -35.90 5.24
C ALA A 47 1.93 -36.29 4.42
N GLY A 48 1.20 -35.34 3.84
CA GLY A 48 -0.06 -35.59 3.11
C GLY A 48 -1.24 -35.99 4.01
N ALA A 49 -1.13 -35.82 5.33
CA ALA A 49 -2.18 -36.11 6.29
C ALA A 49 -3.17 -34.93 6.38
N TRP A 50 -3.91 -34.69 5.29
CA TRP A 50 -4.72 -33.48 5.09
C TRP A 50 -5.73 -33.19 6.22
N GLU A 51 -6.45 -34.19 6.71
CA GLU A 51 -7.41 -34.00 7.81
C GLU A 51 -6.75 -33.53 9.11
N ARG A 52 -5.60 -34.14 9.44
CA ARG A 52 -4.82 -33.78 10.62
C ARG A 52 -4.20 -32.40 10.47
N ALA A 53 -3.69 -32.07 9.28
CA ALA A 53 -3.16 -30.74 8.98
C ALA A 53 -4.23 -29.66 9.17
N VAL A 54 -5.43 -29.87 8.62
CA VAL A 54 -6.58 -28.96 8.79
C VAL A 54 -6.95 -28.79 10.25
N ALA A 55 -7.05 -29.90 11.01
CA ALA A 55 -7.40 -29.82 12.43
C ALA A 55 -6.38 -28.99 13.22
N LEU A 56 -5.09 -29.24 13.01
CA LEU A 56 -4.01 -28.56 13.73
C LEU A 56 -3.87 -27.08 13.34
N LEU A 57 -3.94 -26.74 12.04
CA LEU A 57 -3.82 -25.35 11.58
C LEU A 57 -5.01 -24.49 12.04
N ARG A 58 -6.24 -25.04 12.02
CA ARG A 58 -7.42 -24.36 12.58
C ARG A 58 -7.30 -24.17 14.09
N GLU A 59 -6.80 -25.18 14.78
CA GLU A 59 -6.54 -25.11 16.23
C GLU A 59 -5.48 -24.04 16.55
N ALA A 60 -4.44 -23.90 15.71
CA ALA A 60 -3.42 -22.86 15.86
C ALA A 60 -4.02 -21.45 15.74
N LEU A 61 -4.85 -21.22 14.72
CA LEU A 61 -5.59 -19.97 14.53
C LEU A 61 -6.51 -19.65 15.71
N ARG A 62 -7.30 -20.64 16.16
CA ARG A 62 -8.19 -20.49 17.33
C ARG A 62 -7.39 -20.17 18.59
N SER A 63 -6.31 -20.90 18.84
CA SER A 63 -5.48 -20.71 20.03
C SER A 63 -4.89 -19.30 20.07
N ARG A 64 -4.38 -18.80 18.95
CA ARG A 64 -3.88 -17.42 18.84
C ARG A 64 -4.97 -16.41 19.17
N ALA A 65 -6.17 -16.56 18.62
CA ALA A 65 -7.29 -15.67 18.88
C ALA A 65 -7.72 -15.68 20.36
N GLU A 66 -7.76 -16.85 21.00
CA GLU A 66 -8.08 -16.98 22.42
C GLU A 66 -7.01 -16.36 23.34
N VAL A 67 -5.73 -16.49 23.00
CA VAL A 67 -4.65 -15.84 23.75
C VAL A 67 -4.77 -14.32 23.67
N GLY A 68 -5.04 -13.76 22.49
CA GLY A 68 -5.28 -12.34 22.31
C GLY A 68 -6.49 -11.85 23.12
N ARG A 69 -7.63 -12.56 23.02
CA ARG A 69 -8.83 -12.27 23.83
C ARG A 69 -8.54 -12.29 25.33
N ALA A 70 -7.89 -13.33 25.82
CA ALA A 70 -7.56 -13.44 27.24
C ALA A 70 -6.68 -12.29 27.73
N ARG A 71 -5.71 -11.83 26.92
CA ARG A 71 -4.87 -10.67 27.26
C ARG A 71 -5.72 -9.41 27.40
N ARG A 72 -6.56 -9.10 26.40
CA ARG A 72 -7.42 -7.91 26.40
C ARG A 72 -8.42 -7.92 27.56
N ASP A 73 -9.14 -9.03 27.74
CA ASP A 73 -10.13 -9.17 28.81
C ASP A 73 -9.50 -9.06 30.19
N CYS A 74 -8.34 -9.69 30.41
CA CYS A 74 -7.61 -9.57 31.67
C CYS A 74 -7.10 -8.15 31.89
N GLY A 75 -6.55 -7.50 30.86
CA GLY A 75 -6.04 -6.14 30.94
C GLY A 75 -7.12 -5.12 31.30
N ALA A 76 -8.27 -5.20 30.63
CA ALA A 76 -9.43 -4.34 30.86
C ALA A 76 -10.05 -4.58 32.23
N TRP A 77 -10.32 -5.85 32.58
CA TRP A 77 -10.91 -6.20 33.86
C TRP A 77 -10.02 -5.79 35.05
N CYS A 78 -8.71 -6.05 34.97
CA CYS A 78 -7.77 -5.66 36.02
C CYS A 78 -7.55 -4.16 36.12
N ALA A 79 -7.71 -3.39 35.03
CA ALA A 79 -7.66 -1.93 35.06
C ALA A 79 -8.85 -1.34 35.82
N ALA A 80 -10.03 -1.97 35.70
CA ALA A 80 -11.26 -1.53 36.35
C ALA A 80 -11.41 -2.03 37.80
N GLU A 81 -10.50 -2.86 38.31
CA GLU A 81 -10.57 -3.36 39.68
C GLU A 81 -10.24 -2.26 40.72
N PRO A 82 -11.04 -2.15 41.81
CA PRO A 82 -10.79 -1.15 42.85
C PRO A 82 -9.38 -1.24 43.45
N GLY A 83 -8.64 -0.14 43.37
CA GLY A 83 -7.27 -0.04 43.90
C GLY A 83 -6.17 -0.51 42.94
N ASN A 84 -6.52 -0.81 41.68
CA ASN A 84 -5.60 -0.94 40.55
C ASN A 84 -5.64 0.28 39.62
N GLU A 85 -6.58 1.20 39.84
CA GLU A 85 -6.68 2.48 39.15
C GLU A 85 -5.40 3.29 39.35
N LEU A 86 -4.84 3.80 38.24
CA LEU A 86 -3.68 4.67 38.29
C LEU A 86 -4.10 6.01 38.92
N PRO A 87 -3.29 6.60 39.82
CA PRO A 87 -3.61 7.90 40.38
C PRO A 87 -3.66 8.96 39.27
N PRO A 88 -4.56 9.95 39.38
CA PRO A 88 -4.62 11.05 38.42
C PRO A 88 -3.26 11.75 38.33
N VAL A 89 -2.92 12.23 37.14
CA VAL A 89 -1.68 12.99 36.92
C VAL A 89 -1.67 14.21 37.87
N PRO A 90 -0.58 14.49 38.59
CA PRO A 90 -0.52 15.65 39.48
C PRO A 90 -0.73 16.92 38.64
N SER A 91 -1.81 17.65 38.90
CA SER A 91 -2.04 18.96 38.32
C SER A 91 -1.08 19.98 38.94
N SER A 92 -0.57 20.92 38.15
CA SER A 92 0.22 22.06 38.63
C SER A 92 -0.59 23.09 39.43
N ASP A 93 -1.78 22.73 39.90
CA ASP A 93 -2.67 23.62 40.65
C ASP A 93 -2.11 23.92 42.06
N PRO A 94 -2.05 25.20 42.45
CA PRO A 94 -1.58 25.64 43.75
C PRO A 94 -2.65 25.30 44.81
N GLY A 95 -2.63 24.07 45.30
CA GLY A 95 -3.58 23.57 46.30
C GLY A 95 -3.68 22.04 46.37
N SER A 96 -3.11 21.31 45.40
CA SER A 96 -3.07 19.85 45.45
C SER A 96 -2.00 19.38 46.45
N ASP A 97 -2.43 18.65 47.48
CA ASP A 97 -1.59 18.18 48.60
C ASP A 97 -0.77 16.93 48.21
N PHE A 98 -0.10 16.97 47.05
CA PHE A 98 0.80 15.91 46.62
C PHE A 98 2.22 16.24 47.07
N SER A 99 2.53 15.91 48.33
CA SER A 99 3.92 15.89 48.80
C SER A 99 4.77 15.01 47.85
N PRO A 100 5.98 15.45 47.44
CA PRO A 100 6.90 14.65 46.64
C PRO A 100 7.05 13.23 47.23
N GLY A 101 6.85 12.20 46.41
CA GLY A 101 6.92 10.79 46.82
C GLY A 101 5.57 10.13 47.16
N THR A 102 4.48 10.86 47.40
CA THR A 102 3.17 10.24 47.68
C THR A 102 2.50 9.71 46.42
N TRP A 103 2.56 10.47 45.33
CA TRP A 103 1.98 10.07 44.05
C TRP A 103 2.71 8.87 43.45
N GLU A 104 4.06 8.88 43.48
CA GLU A 104 4.91 7.80 42.97
C GLU A 104 4.62 6.49 43.70
N ARG A 105 4.41 6.54 45.02
CA ARG A 105 4.03 5.36 45.82
C ARG A 105 2.65 4.83 45.44
N LEU A 106 1.68 5.70 45.21
CA LEU A 106 0.33 5.30 44.77
C LEU A 106 0.37 4.69 43.37
N LEU A 107 1.12 5.30 42.46
CA LEU A 107 1.31 4.82 41.09
C LEU A 107 1.97 3.44 41.09
N LEU A 108 3.11 3.29 41.76
CA LEU A 108 3.83 2.02 41.85
C LEU A 108 2.97 0.93 42.48
N ARG A 109 2.20 1.26 43.52
CA ARG A 109 1.28 0.30 44.15
C ARG A 109 0.18 -0.15 43.19
N ALA A 110 -0.47 0.78 42.48
CA ALA A 110 -1.51 0.46 41.51
C ALA A 110 -0.95 -0.40 40.36
N ALA A 111 0.21 -0.01 39.80
CA ALA A 111 0.87 -0.72 38.72
C ALA A 111 1.24 -2.16 39.11
N LEU A 112 1.84 -2.36 40.30
CA LEU A 112 2.22 -3.70 40.78
C LEU A 112 0.99 -4.59 41.03
N ARG A 113 -0.09 -4.04 41.59
CA ARG A 113 -1.34 -4.79 41.79
C ARG A 113 -2.00 -5.16 40.47
N ARG A 114 -2.03 -4.23 39.51
CA ARG A 114 -2.53 -4.50 38.17
C ARG A 114 -1.72 -5.60 37.49
N ALA A 115 -0.39 -5.57 37.59
CA ALA A 115 0.49 -6.61 37.07
C ALA A 115 0.23 -7.98 37.71
N GLU A 116 0.07 -8.04 39.03
CA GLU A 116 -0.31 -9.25 39.76
C GLU A 116 -1.67 -9.79 39.29
N CYS A 117 -2.67 -8.91 39.19
CA CYS A 117 -4.01 -9.24 38.71
C CYS A 117 -3.99 -9.84 37.30
N VAL A 118 -3.30 -9.18 36.35
CA VAL A 118 -3.20 -9.64 34.96
C VAL A 118 -2.52 -11.00 34.89
N SER A 119 -1.44 -11.21 35.65
CA SER A 119 -0.75 -12.50 35.73
C SER A 119 -1.66 -13.62 36.24
N GLN A 120 -2.39 -13.38 37.33
CA GLN A 120 -3.33 -14.36 37.88
C GLN A 120 -4.50 -14.63 36.93
N CYS A 121 -5.04 -13.60 36.29
CA CYS A 121 -6.11 -13.73 35.31
C CYS A 121 -5.65 -14.56 34.11
N ALA A 122 -4.44 -14.31 33.59
CA ALA A 122 -3.85 -15.09 32.50
C ALA A 122 -3.68 -16.57 32.89
N VAL A 123 -3.25 -16.88 34.12
CA VAL A 123 -3.15 -18.26 34.61
C VAL A 123 -4.52 -18.94 34.67
N ARG A 124 -5.57 -18.22 35.11
CA ARG A 124 -6.94 -18.77 35.18
C ARG A 124 -7.52 -19.04 33.79
N ARG A 125 -7.26 -18.17 32.81
CA ARG A 125 -7.83 -18.27 31.45
C ARG A 125 -7.02 -19.17 30.51
N LEU A 126 -5.68 -19.16 30.62
CA LEU A 126 -4.77 -19.82 29.67
C LEU A 126 -4.04 -21.04 30.26
N GLY A 127 -4.27 -21.37 31.53
CA GLY A 127 -3.67 -22.50 32.24
C GLY A 127 -2.42 -22.13 33.04
N SER A 128 -1.78 -23.14 33.66
CA SER A 128 -0.72 -22.94 34.67
C SER A 128 0.51 -22.18 34.19
N ARG A 129 0.79 -22.16 32.89
CA ARG A 129 1.90 -21.40 32.29
C ARG A 129 1.52 -19.96 31.87
N GLY A 130 0.26 -19.56 32.10
CA GLY A 130 -0.27 -18.24 31.75
C GLY A 130 0.00 -17.85 30.29
N ALA A 131 0.13 -16.56 30.03
CA ALA A 131 0.48 -16.05 28.69
C ALA A 131 1.89 -16.52 28.22
N ALA A 132 2.82 -16.79 29.14
CA ALA A 132 4.17 -17.24 28.81
C ALA A 132 4.20 -18.63 28.15
N GLY A 133 3.24 -19.51 28.47
CA GLY A 133 3.10 -20.83 27.86
C GLY A 133 2.60 -20.83 26.41
N HIS A 134 2.13 -19.68 25.93
CA HIS A 134 1.53 -19.50 24.60
C HIS A 134 2.24 -18.43 23.78
N ARG A 135 3.51 -18.11 24.12
CA ARG A 135 4.30 -17.17 23.35
C ARG A 135 4.49 -17.70 21.93
N VAL A 136 4.27 -16.79 20.98
CA VAL A 136 4.50 -17.02 19.56
C VAL A 136 5.88 -16.47 19.21
N VAL A 137 6.76 -17.30 18.67
CA VAL A 137 8.07 -16.88 18.18
C VAL A 137 7.88 -15.84 17.07
N ARG A 138 8.72 -14.81 17.06
CA ARG A 138 8.62 -13.63 16.18
C ARG A 138 8.36 -13.98 14.71
N ALA A 139 9.18 -14.86 14.13
CA ALA A 139 9.04 -15.31 12.74
C ALA A 139 7.65 -15.91 12.44
N LEU A 140 7.02 -16.54 13.44
CA LEU A 140 5.70 -17.13 13.29
C LEU A 140 4.57 -16.10 13.48
N ARG A 141 4.80 -15.04 14.25
CA ARG A 141 3.85 -13.92 14.36
C ARG A 141 3.61 -13.26 13.01
N ASP A 142 4.67 -13.04 12.24
CA ASP A 142 4.55 -12.43 10.91
C ASP A 142 3.83 -13.36 9.92
N ALA A 143 4.07 -14.67 9.99
CA ALA A 143 3.31 -15.65 9.20
C ALA A 143 1.82 -15.60 9.53
N PHE A 144 1.45 -15.48 10.81
CA PHE A 144 0.05 -15.32 11.20
C PHE A 144 -0.55 -13.96 10.80
N ARG A 145 0.22 -12.86 10.86
CA ARG A 145 -0.20 -11.53 10.36
C ARG A 145 -0.45 -11.56 8.84
N ARG A 146 0.44 -12.22 8.09
CA ARG A 146 0.30 -12.48 6.65
C ARG A 146 -0.69 -13.60 6.34
N ARG A 147 -1.44 -14.12 7.31
CA ARG A 147 -2.46 -15.16 7.11
C ARG A 147 -1.92 -16.43 6.42
N GLU A 148 -0.64 -16.75 6.59
CA GLU A 148 0.04 -17.91 6.00
C GLU A 148 -0.64 -19.27 6.33
N PRO A 149 -1.23 -19.51 7.53
CA PRO A 149 -1.97 -20.75 7.77
C PRO A 149 -3.05 -21.04 6.72
N TYR A 150 -3.66 -20.00 6.11
CA TYR A 150 -4.68 -20.17 5.09
C TYR A 150 -4.11 -20.61 3.74
N ASN A 151 -2.85 -20.27 3.43
CA ASN A 151 -2.15 -20.79 2.26
C ASN A 151 -2.03 -22.33 2.30
N TYR A 152 -1.76 -22.88 3.49
CA TYR A 152 -1.75 -24.34 3.68
C TYR A 152 -3.16 -24.94 3.74
N LEU A 153 -4.09 -24.27 4.44
CA LEU A 153 -5.47 -24.74 4.55
C LEU A 153 -6.16 -24.83 3.19
N GLN A 154 -5.94 -23.88 2.28
CA GLN A 154 -6.58 -23.93 0.96
C GLN A 154 -6.25 -25.23 0.20
N ARG A 155 -4.98 -25.62 0.17
CA ARG A 155 -4.53 -26.83 -0.50
C ARG A 155 -4.99 -28.08 0.25
N ALA A 156 -4.97 -28.09 1.57
CA ALA A 156 -5.48 -29.22 2.34
C ALA A 156 -7.00 -29.43 2.12
N TYR A 157 -7.79 -28.36 2.12
CA TYR A 157 -9.23 -28.43 1.81
C TYR A 157 -9.50 -28.87 0.38
N TYR A 158 -8.69 -28.42 -0.58
CA TYR A 158 -8.78 -28.86 -1.97
C TYR A 158 -8.59 -30.37 -2.10
N GLN A 159 -7.55 -30.93 -1.44
CA GLN A 159 -7.29 -32.37 -1.41
C GLN A 159 -8.42 -33.17 -0.75
N LEU A 160 -9.09 -32.59 0.24
CA LEU A 160 -10.27 -33.15 0.89
C LEU A 160 -11.58 -32.94 0.11
N LYS A 161 -11.53 -32.38 -1.11
CA LYS A 161 -12.69 -32.07 -1.94
C LYS A 161 -13.69 -31.09 -1.28
N LYS A 162 -13.23 -30.26 -0.35
CA LYS A 162 -14.02 -29.23 0.33
C LYS A 162 -13.82 -27.88 -0.36
N LEU A 163 -14.34 -27.76 -1.59
CA LEU A 163 -14.07 -26.60 -2.46
C LEU A 163 -14.47 -25.26 -1.85
N ASP A 164 -15.63 -25.14 -1.19
CA ASP A 164 -16.06 -23.88 -0.55
C ASP A 164 -15.04 -23.38 0.48
N LEU A 165 -14.53 -24.29 1.33
CA LEU A 165 -13.53 -23.96 2.34
C LEU A 165 -12.15 -23.71 1.74
N ALA A 166 -11.80 -24.41 0.65
CA ALA A 166 -10.56 -24.17 -0.07
C ALA A 166 -10.52 -22.76 -0.65
N VAL A 167 -11.62 -22.34 -1.31
CA VAL A 167 -11.78 -21.01 -1.88
C VAL A 167 -11.78 -19.93 -0.80
N ALA A 168 -12.51 -20.13 0.30
CA ALA A 168 -12.54 -19.17 1.39
C ALA A 168 -11.16 -19.00 2.05
N ALA A 169 -10.42 -20.08 2.28
CA ALA A 169 -9.05 -20.00 2.79
C ALA A 169 -8.12 -19.31 1.79
N ALA A 170 -8.22 -19.64 0.52
CA ALA A 170 -7.41 -19.03 -0.53
C ALA A 170 -7.69 -17.52 -0.65
N HIS A 171 -8.95 -17.12 -0.60
CA HIS A 171 -9.36 -15.71 -0.58
C HIS A 171 -8.84 -14.98 0.66
N THR A 172 -8.95 -15.60 1.84
CA THR A 172 -8.42 -15.05 3.10
C THR A 172 -6.92 -14.76 3.03
N PHE A 173 -6.14 -15.67 2.43
CA PHE A 173 -4.70 -15.48 2.20
C PHE A 173 -4.41 -14.42 1.13
N TYR A 174 -5.18 -14.42 0.04
CA TYR A 174 -5.05 -13.44 -1.06
C TYR A 174 -5.24 -12.00 -0.58
N VAL A 175 -6.28 -11.76 0.24
CA VAL A 175 -6.57 -10.42 0.79
C VAL A 175 -5.37 -9.87 1.57
N ALA A 176 -4.65 -10.69 2.34
CA ALA A 176 -3.44 -10.25 3.05
C ALA A 176 -2.15 -10.29 2.21
N ASN A 177 -2.17 -10.88 1.01
CA ASN A 177 -0.99 -11.05 0.16
C ASN A 177 -1.35 -10.88 -1.33
N PRO A 178 -1.88 -9.72 -1.75
CA PRO A 178 -2.35 -9.51 -3.12
C PRO A 178 -1.21 -9.62 -4.16
N LYS A 179 0.02 -9.32 -3.73
CA LYS A 179 1.25 -9.39 -4.53
C LYS A 179 1.75 -10.84 -4.74
N HIS A 180 1.23 -11.83 -4.00
CA HIS A 180 1.74 -13.21 -4.07
C HIS A 180 1.29 -13.94 -5.35
N ILE A 181 2.25 -14.29 -6.22
CA ILE A 181 2.00 -14.81 -7.57
C ILE A 181 1.11 -16.07 -7.57
N GLN A 182 1.46 -17.10 -6.78
CA GLN A 182 0.74 -18.38 -6.79
C GLN A 182 -0.74 -18.24 -6.40
N ILE A 183 -1.05 -17.35 -5.46
CA ILE A 183 -2.43 -17.23 -4.98
C ILE A 183 -3.28 -16.46 -5.99
N ARG A 184 -2.71 -15.51 -6.74
CA ARG A 184 -3.39 -14.86 -7.87
C ARG A 184 -3.81 -15.89 -8.93
N GLU A 185 -2.91 -16.81 -9.28
CA GLU A 185 -3.21 -17.91 -10.20
C GLU A 185 -4.30 -18.84 -9.65
N ASP A 186 -4.20 -19.21 -8.36
CA ASP A 186 -5.20 -20.02 -7.68
C ASP A 186 -6.58 -19.33 -7.67
N MET A 187 -6.64 -18.02 -7.44
CA MET A 187 -7.88 -17.24 -7.49
C MET A 187 -8.55 -17.31 -8.88
N VAL A 188 -7.79 -17.08 -9.95
CA VAL A 188 -8.29 -17.18 -11.33
C VAL A 188 -8.79 -18.60 -11.62
N LYS A 189 -8.06 -19.62 -11.16
CA LYS A 189 -8.47 -21.01 -11.31
C LYS A 189 -9.78 -21.30 -10.58
N TYR A 190 -9.91 -20.91 -9.31
CA TYR A 190 -11.14 -21.14 -8.53
C TYR A 190 -12.36 -20.47 -9.15
N HIS A 191 -12.21 -19.27 -9.72
CA HIS A 191 -13.30 -18.56 -10.42
C HIS A 191 -13.84 -19.33 -11.61
N ARG A 192 -13.00 -20.15 -12.26
CA ARG A 192 -13.35 -20.93 -13.46
C ARG A 192 -13.82 -22.35 -13.15
N MET A 193 -13.70 -22.80 -11.89
CA MET A 193 -14.06 -24.16 -11.51
C MET A 193 -15.57 -24.34 -11.36
N SER A 194 -16.11 -25.37 -12.03
CA SER A 194 -17.50 -25.79 -11.85
C SER A 194 -17.75 -26.24 -10.40
N GLY A 195 -18.75 -25.65 -9.74
CA GLY A 195 -19.11 -25.95 -8.35
C GLY A 195 -18.60 -24.92 -7.33
N VAL A 196 -17.80 -23.93 -7.75
CA VAL A 196 -17.46 -22.76 -6.93
C VAL A 196 -18.53 -21.67 -7.13
N ARG A 197 -19.01 -21.09 -6.03
CA ARG A 197 -19.98 -19.99 -6.05
C ARG A 197 -19.27 -18.68 -5.72
N ARG A 198 -19.82 -17.53 -6.17
CA ARG A 198 -19.32 -16.20 -5.78
C ARG A 198 -19.21 -16.04 -4.26
N GLN A 199 -20.18 -16.57 -3.51
CA GLN A 199 -20.22 -16.54 -2.04
C GLN A 199 -19.12 -17.38 -1.35
N SER A 200 -18.41 -18.23 -2.10
CA SER A 200 -17.27 -19.00 -1.58
C SER A 200 -16.02 -18.12 -1.42
N PHE A 201 -15.95 -16.99 -2.13
CA PHE A 201 -14.89 -15.98 -2.00
C PHE A 201 -15.24 -15.05 -0.83
N ARG A 202 -14.90 -15.51 0.37
CA ARG A 202 -15.09 -14.72 1.60
C ARG A 202 -13.80 -14.70 2.40
N ASP A 203 -13.48 -13.54 2.96
CA ASP A 203 -12.41 -13.42 3.93
C ASP A 203 -12.89 -13.95 5.29
N LEU A 204 -12.22 -14.99 5.79
CA LEU A 204 -12.51 -15.63 7.07
C LEU A 204 -11.98 -14.83 8.27
N GLU A 205 -11.11 -13.86 8.02
CA GLU A 205 -10.60 -12.90 9.00
C GLU A 205 -11.02 -11.47 8.66
N ASN A 206 -12.16 -11.30 7.98
CA ASN A 206 -12.69 -9.98 7.66
C ASN A 206 -12.92 -9.19 8.96
N LEU A 207 -12.37 -7.98 9.03
CA LEU A 207 -12.50 -7.11 10.20
C LEU A 207 -13.81 -6.33 10.11
N SER A 208 -14.55 -6.26 11.23
CA SER A 208 -15.89 -5.67 11.28
C SER A 208 -15.92 -4.23 10.76
N HIS A 209 -14.94 -3.41 11.14
CA HIS A 209 -14.88 -2.00 10.74
C HIS A 209 -14.69 -1.83 9.24
N TRP A 210 -13.83 -2.63 8.60
CA TRP A 210 -13.65 -2.60 7.14
C TRP A 210 -14.89 -3.09 6.40
N ALA A 211 -15.52 -4.16 6.88
CA ALA A 211 -16.74 -4.69 6.28
C ALA A 211 -17.87 -3.65 6.27
N ALA A 212 -18.09 -2.97 7.41
CA ALA A 212 -19.09 -1.92 7.53
C ALA A 212 -18.73 -0.69 6.69
N TYR A 213 -17.45 -0.31 6.68
CA TYR A 213 -16.98 0.85 5.90
C TYR A 213 -17.18 0.63 4.41
N ASP A 214 -16.71 -0.50 3.87
CA ASP A 214 -16.77 -0.80 2.43
C ASP A 214 -18.20 -0.89 1.92
N GLU A 215 -19.10 -1.56 2.66
CA GLU A 215 -20.52 -1.63 2.31
C GLU A 215 -21.18 -0.25 2.42
N GLY A 216 -20.84 0.55 3.44
CA GLY A 216 -21.31 1.92 3.57
C GLY A 216 -20.91 2.81 2.39
N LEU A 217 -19.67 2.69 1.91
CA LEU A 217 -19.20 3.42 0.72
C LEU A 217 -19.92 3.00 -0.55
N GLU A 218 -20.20 1.71 -0.71
CA GLU A 218 -20.90 1.19 -1.89
C GLU A 218 -22.35 1.71 -1.95
N LEU A 219 -23.04 1.77 -0.81
CA LEU A 219 -24.38 2.37 -0.73
C LEU A 219 -24.35 3.88 -1.02
N LEU A 220 -23.32 4.60 -0.55
CA LEU A 220 -23.14 6.01 -0.92
C LEU A 220 -22.95 6.20 -2.43
N LYS A 221 -22.17 5.32 -3.10
CA LYS A 221 -22.00 5.35 -4.56
C LYS A 221 -23.33 5.16 -5.30
N ARG A 222 -24.24 4.36 -4.74
CA ARG A 222 -25.60 4.13 -5.27
C ARG A 222 -26.61 5.22 -4.88
N GLN A 223 -26.18 6.26 -4.15
CA GLN A 223 -27.03 7.32 -3.59
C GLN A 223 -28.05 6.82 -2.55
N GLU A 224 -27.81 5.65 -1.95
CA GLU A 224 -28.66 5.03 -0.91
C GLU A 224 -28.21 5.51 0.49
N VAL A 225 -28.20 6.82 0.70
CA VAL A 225 -27.57 7.47 1.86
C VAL A 225 -28.17 7.03 3.20
N ALA A 226 -29.49 6.85 3.26
CA ALA A 226 -30.19 6.45 4.48
C ALA A 226 -29.80 5.04 4.94
N GLU A 227 -29.48 4.14 4.01
CA GLU A 227 -29.02 2.78 4.30
C GLU A 227 -27.52 2.74 4.61
N ALA A 228 -26.74 3.66 4.03
CA ALA A 228 -25.31 3.81 4.31
C ALA A 228 -25.02 4.31 5.72
N LEU A 229 -25.81 5.25 6.24
CA LEU A 229 -25.60 5.89 7.55
C LEU A 229 -25.34 4.91 8.72
N PRO A 230 -26.19 3.89 8.98
CA PRO A 230 -25.93 2.96 10.08
C PRO A 230 -24.62 2.18 9.92
N LEU A 231 -24.23 1.85 8.69
CA LEU A 231 -22.98 1.14 8.42
C LEU A 231 -21.75 2.04 8.61
N LEU A 232 -21.84 3.32 8.24
CA LEU A 232 -20.77 4.29 8.48
C LEU A 232 -20.58 4.57 9.99
N GLU A 233 -21.67 4.63 10.76
CA GLU A 233 -21.59 4.75 12.23
C GLU A 233 -21.01 3.48 12.87
N GLU A 234 -21.39 2.30 12.38
CA GLU A 234 -20.82 1.02 12.79
C GLU A 234 -19.32 0.96 12.45
N ALA A 235 -18.91 1.39 11.26
CA ALA A 235 -17.51 1.45 10.85
C ALA A 235 -16.66 2.32 11.78
N LEU A 236 -17.14 3.51 12.15
CA LEU A 236 -16.42 4.42 13.04
C LEU A 236 -16.29 3.81 14.45
N LYS A 237 -17.40 3.31 14.99
CA LYS A 237 -17.44 2.68 16.31
C LYS A 237 -16.52 1.47 16.39
N GLU A 238 -16.58 0.58 15.41
CA GLU A 238 -15.74 -0.60 15.35
C GLU A 238 -14.27 -0.23 15.13
N SER A 239 -13.97 0.82 14.34
CA SER A 239 -12.61 1.33 14.17
C SER A 239 -12.00 1.76 15.51
N LEU A 240 -12.72 2.56 16.30
CA LEU A 240 -12.28 2.98 17.63
C LEU A 240 -12.12 1.78 18.59
N ALA A 241 -13.04 0.81 18.53
CA ALA A 241 -12.95 -0.40 19.35
C ALA A 241 -11.72 -1.27 18.96
N GLN A 242 -11.40 -1.39 17.68
CA GLN A 242 -10.20 -2.09 17.22
C GLN A 242 -8.91 -1.37 17.66
N MET A 243 -8.92 -0.03 17.68
CA MET A 243 -7.79 0.74 18.20
C MET A 243 -7.57 0.47 19.68
N GLU A 244 -8.61 0.50 20.50
CA GLU A 244 -8.52 0.16 21.93
C GLU A 244 -8.10 -1.30 22.15
N ASN A 245 -8.59 -2.23 21.33
CA ASN A 245 -8.14 -3.62 21.37
C ASN A 245 -6.64 -3.75 21.10
N CYS A 246 -6.12 -3.06 20.09
CA CYS A 246 -4.69 -3.01 19.79
C CYS A 246 -3.90 -2.38 20.95
N ARG A 247 -4.38 -1.28 21.51
CA ARG A 247 -3.73 -0.55 22.62
C ARG A 247 -3.66 -1.37 23.90
N ALA A 248 -4.65 -2.21 24.14
CA ALA A 248 -4.65 -3.17 25.25
C ALA A 248 -3.61 -4.30 25.05
N GLU A 249 -3.31 -4.68 23.81
CA GLU A 249 -2.28 -5.68 23.51
C GLU A 249 -0.85 -5.17 23.67
N CYS A 250 -0.66 -3.85 23.81
CA CYS A 250 0.65 -3.23 24.07
C CYS A 250 1.17 -3.50 25.49
N GLU A 251 0.29 -3.81 26.45
CA GLU A 251 0.68 -4.07 27.84
C GLU A 251 1.05 -5.56 28.02
N GLY A 252 2.33 -5.89 27.96
CA GLY A 252 2.83 -7.28 28.10
C GLY A 252 4.35 -7.40 28.02
N PRO A 253 4.93 -8.60 28.28
CA PRO A 253 6.37 -8.83 28.09
C PRO A 253 6.77 -8.54 26.63
N GLU A 254 7.95 -7.95 26.38
CA GLU A 254 8.37 -7.43 25.06
C GLU A 254 8.02 -8.38 23.91
N GLU A 255 7.16 -7.90 23.02
CA GLU A 255 6.72 -8.67 21.87
C GLU A 255 6.79 -7.88 20.54
N GLN A 256 7.23 -6.61 20.53
CA GLN A 256 7.03 -5.71 19.36
C GLN A 256 8.26 -4.92 18.87
N LEU A 257 9.47 -5.27 19.28
CA LEU A 257 10.67 -4.58 18.78
C LEU A 257 11.07 -5.11 17.40
N THR A 258 11.55 -4.20 16.55
CA THR A 258 12.24 -4.50 15.30
C THR A 258 13.68 -4.97 15.58
N GLU A 259 14.39 -5.54 14.58
CA GLU A 259 15.78 -6.01 14.81
C GLU A 259 16.72 -4.83 15.16
N GLU A 260 16.46 -3.66 14.57
CA GLU A 260 17.19 -2.41 14.83
C GLU A 260 16.94 -1.88 16.25
N GLU A 261 15.70 -1.99 16.74
CA GLU A 261 15.33 -1.57 18.10
C GLU A 261 15.90 -2.51 19.18
N GLU A 262 16.12 -3.80 18.88
CA GLU A 262 16.78 -4.76 19.79
C GLU A 262 18.29 -4.48 19.92
N GLU A 263 18.96 -4.05 18.85
CA GLU A 263 20.39 -3.70 18.88
C GLU A 263 20.68 -2.43 19.71
N GLU A 264 19.78 -1.44 19.67
CA GLU A 264 19.82 -0.27 20.56
C GLU A 264 19.54 -0.66 22.03
N GLU A 265 18.73 -1.69 22.26
CA GLU A 265 18.28 -2.12 23.58
C GLU A 265 19.32 -2.93 24.37
N ILE A 266 20.10 -3.80 23.70
CA ILE A 266 21.22 -4.53 24.34
C ILE A 266 22.23 -3.55 24.97
N GLN A 267 22.33 -2.34 24.43
CA GLN A 267 23.21 -1.29 24.97
C GLN A 267 22.60 -0.58 26.19
N LEU A 268 21.28 -0.34 26.23
CA LEU A 268 20.58 0.33 27.34
C LEU A 268 20.32 -0.58 28.56
N GLU A 269 19.98 -1.85 28.35
CA GLU A 269 19.64 -2.77 29.45
C GLU A 269 20.83 -3.19 30.31
N SER A 270 22.05 -3.12 29.77
CA SER A 270 23.23 -3.61 30.48
C SER A 270 23.65 -2.74 31.67
N GLN A 271 23.09 -1.51 31.84
CA GLN A 271 23.48 -0.56 32.91
C GLN A 271 22.36 0.37 33.46
N SER A 272 21.06 0.10 33.22
CA SER A 272 19.98 0.98 33.67
C SER A 272 19.49 0.70 35.10
N GLY A 273 19.24 1.74 35.91
CA GLY A 273 18.58 1.63 37.22
C GLY A 273 17.09 1.26 37.13
N LEU A 274 16.44 1.03 38.27
CA LEU A 274 15.03 0.60 38.32
C LEU A 274 14.07 1.61 37.67
N TYR A 275 14.29 2.91 37.88
CA TYR A 275 13.41 3.95 37.33
C TYR A 275 13.59 4.10 35.82
N GLU A 276 14.83 3.99 35.34
CA GLU A 276 15.17 4.00 33.92
C GLU A 276 14.56 2.79 33.20
N ALA A 277 14.59 1.60 33.83
CA ALA A 277 13.94 0.40 33.29
C ALA A 277 12.41 0.55 33.22
N ILE A 278 11.78 1.13 34.25
CA ILE A 278 10.33 1.41 34.25
C ILE A 278 9.99 2.42 33.15
N ALA A 279 10.76 3.51 33.04
CA ALA A 279 10.57 4.53 32.01
C ALA A 279 10.72 3.94 30.60
N GLY A 280 11.78 3.14 30.36
CA GLY A 280 12.00 2.45 29.09
C GLY A 280 10.83 1.55 28.71
N HIS A 281 10.32 0.74 29.64
CA HIS A 281 9.15 -0.10 29.40
C HIS A 281 7.91 0.73 29.03
N TRP A 282 7.62 1.81 29.76
CA TRP A 282 6.46 2.66 29.45
C TRP A 282 6.61 3.40 28.12
N ILE A 283 7.82 3.84 27.76
CA ILE A 283 8.09 4.43 26.44
C ILE A 283 7.72 3.42 25.35
N ARG A 284 8.12 2.15 25.48
CA ARG A 284 7.75 1.08 24.53
C ARG A 284 6.24 0.85 24.45
N VAL A 285 5.56 0.81 25.59
CA VAL A 285 4.09 0.68 25.63
C VAL A 285 3.43 1.86 24.89
N LEU A 286 3.89 3.08 25.14
CA LEU A 286 3.36 4.28 24.48
C LEU A 286 3.65 4.28 22.97
N GLN A 287 4.86 3.93 22.53
CA GLN A 287 5.21 3.79 21.12
C GLN A 287 4.32 2.75 20.43
N CYS A 288 4.10 1.59 21.06
CA CYS A 288 3.17 0.56 20.55
C CYS A 288 1.76 1.12 20.38
N ARG A 289 1.24 1.82 21.39
CA ARG A 289 -0.11 2.40 21.36
C ARG A 289 -0.28 3.44 20.26
N GLN A 290 0.75 4.23 20.01
CA GLN A 290 0.76 5.23 18.95
C GLN A 290 0.86 4.60 17.55
N ARG A 291 1.30 3.34 17.42
CA ARG A 291 1.23 2.58 16.15
C ARG A 291 -0.16 2.02 15.85
N CYS A 292 -1.05 1.93 16.85
CA CYS A 292 -2.37 1.29 16.69
C CYS A 292 -3.33 2.02 15.72
N PRO A 293 -3.45 3.36 15.71
CA PRO A 293 -4.28 4.05 14.72
C PRO A 293 -3.88 3.70 13.29
N GLY A 294 -2.57 3.74 13.00
CA GLY A 294 -2.01 3.29 11.72
C GLY A 294 -2.35 1.83 11.42
N ALA A 295 -2.10 0.91 12.36
CA ALA A 295 -2.38 -0.51 12.17
C ALA A 295 -3.86 -0.82 11.88
N VAL A 296 -4.81 -0.09 12.49
CA VAL A 296 -6.25 -0.26 12.24
C VAL A 296 -6.67 0.36 10.90
N ALA A 297 -6.01 1.46 10.52
CA ALA A 297 -6.20 2.13 9.23
C ALA A 297 -5.50 1.44 8.05
N THR A 298 -4.60 0.47 8.30
CA THR A 298 -3.97 -0.33 7.25
C THR A 298 -4.87 -1.49 6.86
N ARG A 299 -5.28 -1.54 5.59
CA ARG A 299 -5.99 -2.70 5.04
C ARG A 299 -5.06 -3.93 5.03
N PRO A 300 -5.59 -5.15 5.22
CA PRO A 300 -4.78 -6.34 5.04
C PRO A 300 -4.14 -6.35 3.64
N GLY A 301 -2.85 -6.68 3.57
CA GLY A 301 -2.11 -6.74 2.31
C GLY A 301 -1.56 -5.43 1.78
N GLN A 302 -1.85 -4.31 2.44
CA GLN A 302 -1.24 -3.00 2.19
C GLN A 302 -0.12 -2.73 3.19
N ASP A 303 0.86 -1.94 2.77
CA ASP A 303 2.00 -1.57 3.63
C ASP A 303 1.75 -0.24 4.37
N SER A 304 0.92 0.64 3.80
CA SER A 304 0.61 1.96 4.35
C SER A 304 -0.80 2.06 4.95
N PRO A 305 -1.00 2.85 6.01
CA PRO A 305 -2.35 3.15 6.52
C PRO A 305 -3.10 4.08 5.56
N VAL A 306 -4.43 4.00 5.57
CA VAL A 306 -5.28 5.04 4.96
C VAL A 306 -5.03 6.36 5.71
N PRO A 307 -4.60 7.43 5.01
CA PRO A 307 -4.36 8.71 5.66
C PRO A 307 -5.67 9.27 6.20
N ASP A 308 -5.61 9.91 7.37
CA ASP A 308 -6.75 10.54 8.04
C ASP A 308 -7.98 9.63 8.11
N PHE A 309 -7.78 8.36 8.45
CA PHE A 309 -8.84 7.35 8.45
C PHE A 309 -10.03 7.70 9.35
N LEU A 310 -9.79 8.27 10.55
CA LEU A 310 -10.88 8.73 11.42
C LEU A 310 -11.51 10.05 10.91
N PRO A 311 -10.74 11.11 10.58
CA PRO A 311 -11.31 12.32 9.98
C PRO A 311 -12.12 12.06 8.70
N SER A 312 -11.66 11.17 7.82
CA SER A 312 -12.37 10.82 6.57
C SER A 312 -13.68 10.07 6.82
N GLN A 313 -13.74 9.18 7.82
CA GLN A 313 -14.99 8.56 8.26
C GLN A 313 -15.97 9.60 8.82
N LEU A 314 -15.48 10.53 9.66
CA LEU A 314 -16.28 11.64 10.19
C LEU A 314 -16.80 12.56 9.08
N TRP A 315 -15.98 12.85 8.06
CA TRP A 315 -16.39 13.65 6.91
C TRP A 315 -17.52 12.97 6.13
N ARG A 316 -17.40 11.67 5.86
CA ARG A 316 -18.47 10.90 5.19
C ARG A 316 -19.76 10.87 6.01
N LEU A 317 -19.66 10.72 7.32
CA LEU A 317 -20.81 10.81 8.22
C LEU A 317 -21.43 12.21 8.19
N GLN A 318 -20.62 13.27 8.20
CA GLN A 318 -21.08 14.65 8.08
C GLN A 318 -21.87 14.86 6.79
N GLU A 319 -21.33 14.47 5.64
CA GLU A 319 -21.99 14.60 4.35
C GLU A 319 -23.30 13.79 4.29
N ALA A 320 -23.27 12.54 4.76
CA ALA A 320 -24.43 11.65 4.74
C ALA A 320 -25.56 12.19 5.64
N HIS A 321 -25.24 12.64 6.87
CA HIS A 321 -26.21 13.26 7.77
C HIS A 321 -26.80 14.55 7.20
N ALA A 322 -25.98 15.37 6.54
CA ALA A 322 -26.44 16.60 5.89
C ALA A 322 -27.41 16.29 4.74
N GLN A 323 -27.13 15.27 3.93
CA GLN A 323 -27.98 14.86 2.80
C GLN A 323 -29.37 14.36 3.24
N VAL A 324 -29.45 13.66 4.37
CA VAL A 324 -30.75 13.22 4.94
C VAL A 324 -31.46 14.31 5.77
N GLY A 325 -30.85 15.49 5.90
CA GLY A 325 -31.41 16.64 6.63
C GLY A 325 -31.15 16.65 8.13
N ASN A 326 -30.30 15.76 8.64
CA ASN A 326 -29.91 15.74 10.06
C ASN A 326 -28.73 16.67 10.35
N LEU A 327 -28.99 17.97 10.31
CA LEU A 327 -27.94 18.98 10.44
C LEU A 327 -27.21 18.96 11.79
N SER A 328 -27.88 18.56 12.88
CA SER A 328 -27.25 18.47 14.20
C SER A 328 -26.15 17.42 14.25
N GLN A 329 -26.41 16.21 13.72
CA GLN A 329 -25.39 15.15 13.63
C GLN A 329 -24.32 15.48 12.60
N ALA A 330 -24.67 16.14 11.50
CA ALA A 330 -23.67 16.63 10.55
C ALA A 330 -22.68 17.62 11.21
N MET A 331 -23.20 18.58 11.98
CA MET A 331 -22.36 19.53 12.72
C MET A 331 -21.54 18.88 13.83
N GLU A 332 -22.08 17.88 14.54
CA GLU A 332 -21.34 17.13 15.56
C GLU A 332 -20.10 16.43 14.95
N ASN A 333 -20.25 15.80 13.78
CA ASN A 333 -19.14 15.18 13.06
C ASN A 333 -18.14 16.22 12.53
N ALA A 334 -18.60 17.36 11.99
CA ALA A 334 -17.72 18.47 11.57
C ALA A 334 -16.91 19.05 12.74
N LEU A 335 -17.54 19.29 13.90
CA LEU A 335 -16.84 19.73 15.12
C LEU A 335 -15.81 18.70 15.58
N SER A 336 -16.07 17.41 15.36
CA SER A 336 -15.15 16.32 15.69
C SER A 336 -13.91 16.30 14.78
N ILE A 337 -14.05 16.70 13.50
CA ILE A 337 -12.92 16.87 12.58
C ILE A 337 -12.02 18.03 13.04
N LEU A 338 -12.60 19.13 13.53
CA LEU A 338 -11.84 20.27 14.06
C LEU A 338 -11.03 19.94 15.32
N LEU A 339 -11.27 18.81 15.99
CA LEU A 339 -10.39 18.33 17.05
C LEU A 339 -9.02 17.86 16.53
N PHE A 340 -8.97 17.40 15.27
CA PHE A 340 -7.73 17.02 14.58
C PHE A 340 -7.11 18.21 13.88
N TYR A 341 -7.92 18.98 13.14
CA TYR A 341 -7.47 20.13 12.35
C TYR A 341 -8.26 21.39 12.73
N PRO A 342 -7.87 22.11 13.80
CA PRO A 342 -8.60 23.29 14.26
C PRO A 342 -8.70 24.42 13.23
N GLU A 343 -7.74 24.46 12.30
CA GLU A 343 -7.62 25.50 11.26
C GLU A 343 -8.16 25.10 9.89
N ASP A 344 -8.91 23.99 9.79
CA ASP A 344 -9.52 23.59 8.52
C ASP A 344 -10.67 24.54 8.13
N GLU A 345 -10.38 25.45 7.20
CA GLU A 345 -11.34 26.44 6.72
C GLU A 345 -12.53 25.82 5.98
N ALA A 346 -12.36 24.70 5.28
CA ALA A 346 -13.46 24.04 4.58
C ALA A 346 -14.49 23.48 5.57
N VAL A 347 -14.01 22.90 6.68
CA VAL A 347 -14.89 22.42 7.77
C VAL A 347 -15.57 23.59 8.48
N LYS A 348 -14.86 24.69 8.74
CA LYS A 348 -15.44 25.92 9.33
C LYS A 348 -16.55 26.50 8.44
N GLU A 349 -16.35 26.56 7.12
CA GLU A 349 -17.37 27.01 6.16
C GLU A 349 -18.62 26.11 6.16
N VAL A 350 -18.43 24.79 6.24
CA VAL A 350 -19.52 23.82 6.36
C VAL A 350 -20.34 24.07 7.63
N LEU A 351 -19.68 24.26 8.78
CA LEU A 351 -20.33 24.59 10.05
C LEU A 351 -21.12 25.90 9.96
N ASP A 352 -20.54 26.95 9.42
CA ASP A 352 -21.19 28.25 9.23
C ASP A 352 -22.44 28.13 8.35
N LYS A 353 -22.37 27.33 7.28
CA LYS A 353 -23.50 27.06 6.40
C LYS A 353 -24.62 26.31 7.14
N HIS A 354 -24.27 25.30 7.93
CA HIS A 354 -25.26 24.49 8.66
C HIS A 354 -25.90 25.29 9.81
N GLN A 355 -25.11 26.09 10.53
CA GLN A 355 -25.57 26.99 11.58
C GLN A 355 -26.58 28.01 11.03
N LYS A 356 -26.31 28.59 9.85
CA LYS A 356 -27.25 29.52 9.19
C LYS A 356 -28.58 28.84 8.81
N LEU A 357 -28.57 27.55 8.48
CA LEU A 357 -29.78 26.79 8.15
C LEU A 357 -30.60 26.40 9.39
N LEU A 358 -29.95 26.16 10.53
CA LEU A 358 -30.59 25.84 11.82
C LEU A 358 -31.18 27.07 12.53
N GLY A 359 -30.62 28.27 12.31
CA GLY A 359 -31.07 29.51 12.93
C GLY A 359 -30.79 29.61 14.44
N GLU A 360 -31.49 30.49 15.16
CA GLU A 360 -31.28 30.78 16.60
C GLU A 360 -31.67 29.62 17.55
N GLN A 361 -32.21 28.51 17.03
CA GLN A 361 -32.54 27.31 17.81
C GLN A 361 -31.41 26.27 17.80
N SER A 362 -30.17 26.67 17.56
CA SER A 362 -29.03 25.74 17.57
C SER A 362 -28.81 25.20 18.99
N PRO A 363 -28.91 23.87 19.22
CA PRO A 363 -28.46 23.28 20.47
C PRO A 363 -26.96 23.57 20.68
N ASP A 364 -26.50 23.56 21.94
CA ASP A 364 -25.08 23.63 22.28
C ASP A 364 -24.40 22.33 21.81
N LEU A 365 -24.05 22.30 20.53
CA LEU A 365 -23.44 21.15 19.87
C LEU A 365 -21.94 21.17 20.15
N SER A 366 -21.43 20.00 20.51
CA SER A 366 -20.00 19.80 20.75
C SER A 366 -19.51 18.59 19.98
N ALA A 367 -18.20 18.47 19.77
CA ALA A 367 -17.62 17.29 19.15
C ALA A 367 -17.97 16.01 19.93
N ARG A 368 -18.10 14.89 19.21
CA ARG A 368 -18.43 13.58 19.77
C ARG A 368 -17.48 13.21 20.91
N GLU A 369 -18.02 12.64 21.98
CA GLU A 369 -17.25 12.33 23.18
C GLU A 369 -16.22 11.21 22.96
N ASP A 370 -16.55 10.22 22.11
CA ASP A 370 -15.65 9.14 21.73
C ASP A 370 -14.40 9.65 20.99
N ILE A 371 -14.57 10.57 20.04
CA ILE A 371 -13.48 11.24 19.33
C ILE A 371 -12.69 12.15 20.26
N ARG A 372 -13.36 12.92 21.12
CA ARG A 372 -12.71 13.79 22.11
C ARG A 372 -11.80 12.98 23.04
N HIS A 373 -12.29 11.87 23.55
CA HIS A 373 -11.52 10.97 24.39
C HIS A 373 -10.29 10.42 23.65
N PHE A 374 -10.46 9.96 22.41
CA PHE A 374 -9.37 9.48 21.57
C PHE A 374 -8.28 10.54 21.36
N VAL A 375 -8.66 11.75 20.94
CA VAL A 375 -7.71 12.85 20.67
C VAL A 375 -6.97 13.24 21.95
N LEU A 376 -7.68 13.46 23.06
CA LEU A 376 -7.06 13.82 24.34
C LEU A 376 -6.08 12.76 24.83
N GLN A 377 -6.43 11.48 24.70
CA GLN A 377 -5.57 10.38 25.10
C GLN A 377 -4.32 10.31 24.21
N SER A 378 -4.49 10.40 22.89
CA SER A 378 -3.38 10.33 21.94
C SER A 378 -2.40 11.50 22.10
N VAL A 379 -2.92 12.73 22.23
CA VAL A 379 -2.13 13.94 22.53
C VAL A 379 -1.37 13.79 23.85
N GLY A 380 -2.03 13.30 24.91
CA GLY A 380 -1.39 13.08 26.20
C GLY A 380 -0.23 12.08 26.14
N GLU A 381 -0.38 10.99 25.39
CA GLU A 381 0.66 9.98 25.20
C GLU A 381 1.83 10.52 24.37
N LYS A 382 1.56 11.26 23.29
CA LYS A 382 2.60 11.92 22.50
C LYS A 382 3.41 12.90 23.32
N LYS A 383 2.78 13.67 24.21
CA LYS A 383 3.47 14.60 25.11
C LYS A 383 4.52 13.88 25.95
N LEU A 384 4.21 12.68 26.46
CA LEU A 384 5.15 11.85 27.21
C LEU A 384 6.28 11.31 26.33
N LEU A 385 5.98 10.93 25.08
CA LEU A 385 6.98 10.45 24.13
C LEU A 385 7.96 11.55 23.70
N TYR A 386 7.48 12.75 23.40
CA TYR A 386 8.35 13.88 23.09
C TYR A 386 9.19 14.32 24.29
N TYR A 387 8.64 14.26 25.50
CA TYR A 387 9.42 14.45 26.73
C TYR A 387 10.55 13.42 26.85
N ALA A 388 10.25 12.14 26.57
CA ALA A 388 11.25 11.09 26.57
C ALA A 388 12.31 11.30 25.46
N MET A 389 11.93 11.79 24.28
CA MET A 389 12.90 12.10 23.22
C MET A 389 13.87 13.20 23.65
N GLU A 390 13.36 14.24 24.31
CA GLU A 390 14.17 15.39 24.74
C GLU A 390 15.12 15.03 25.89
N HIS A 391 14.68 14.20 26.84
CA HIS A 391 15.39 14.02 28.11
C HIS A 391 15.94 12.61 28.34
N LEU A 392 15.39 11.59 27.69
CA LEU A 392 15.74 10.18 27.91
C LEU A 392 16.43 9.53 26.70
N GLY A 393 16.66 10.29 25.63
CA GLY A 393 17.42 9.83 24.46
C GLY A 393 16.71 8.77 23.62
N THR A 394 15.39 8.67 23.68
CA THR A 394 14.60 7.75 22.85
C THR A 394 14.33 8.34 21.45
N SER A 395 13.95 7.47 20.51
CA SER A 395 13.43 7.85 19.20
C SER A 395 11.91 7.67 19.16
N PHE A 396 11.20 8.63 18.58
CA PHE A 396 9.76 8.48 18.32
C PHE A 396 9.45 9.10 16.96
N LYS A 397 8.80 8.31 16.11
CA LYS A 397 8.29 8.75 14.82
C LYS A 397 6.78 8.93 14.97
N ASP A 398 6.36 10.18 15.06
CA ASP A 398 4.95 10.53 15.12
C ASP A 398 4.26 10.09 13.82
N PRO A 399 3.26 9.19 13.88
CA PRO A 399 2.57 8.72 12.69
C PRO A 399 1.47 9.68 12.23
N ASP A 400 1.10 10.66 13.05
CA ASP A 400 -0.07 11.49 12.80
C ASP A 400 0.33 12.92 12.40
N PRO A 401 -0.16 13.42 11.26
CA PRO A 401 0.12 14.79 10.81
C PRO A 401 -0.62 15.87 11.62
N TRP A 402 -1.67 15.51 12.36
CA TRP A 402 -2.50 16.42 13.15
C TRP A 402 -1.96 16.71 14.56
N THR A 403 -0.80 16.18 14.93
CA THR A 403 -0.20 16.50 16.24
C THR A 403 0.05 18.00 16.37
N PRO A 404 -0.49 18.68 17.41
CA PRO A 404 -0.27 20.11 17.60
C PRO A 404 1.22 20.46 17.72
N GLU A 405 1.69 21.45 16.96
CA GLU A 405 3.11 21.84 16.98
C GLU A 405 3.57 22.31 18.36
N ASP A 406 2.67 22.96 19.12
CA ASP A 406 2.94 23.49 20.45
C ASP A 406 3.31 22.40 21.46
N LEU A 407 2.85 21.18 21.23
CA LEU A 407 3.16 20.00 22.04
C LEU A 407 4.61 19.53 21.89
N ILE A 408 5.24 19.78 20.75
CA ILE A 408 6.61 19.38 20.46
C ILE A 408 7.57 20.38 21.12
N PRO A 409 8.53 19.96 21.96
CA PRO A 409 9.52 20.86 22.56
C PRO A 409 10.31 21.65 21.51
N GLU A 410 10.56 22.94 21.77
CA GLU A 410 11.21 23.84 20.81
C GLU A 410 12.57 23.32 20.31
N GLY A 411 13.36 22.70 21.20
CA GLY A 411 14.65 22.09 20.86
C GLY A 411 14.53 20.92 19.88
N LEU A 412 13.41 20.18 19.92
CA LEU A 412 13.13 19.08 19.00
C LEU A 412 12.51 19.54 17.69
N ARG A 413 11.69 20.62 17.69
CA ARG A 413 11.04 21.12 16.46
C ARG A 413 12.03 21.38 15.33
N LYS A 414 13.18 22.01 15.65
CA LYS A 414 14.21 22.29 14.64
C LYS A 414 14.83 21.01 14.08
N LYS A 415 15.17 20.06 14.95
CA LYS A 415 15.76 18.78 14.55
C LYS A 415 14.79 17.95 13.71
N LEU A 416 13.52 17.87 14.12
CA LEU A 416 12.46 17.20 13.38
C LEU A 416 12.19 17.87 12.03
N ARG A 417 12.20 19.21 11.98
CA ARG A 417 12.07 19.95 10.71
C ARG A 417 13.24 19.65 9.77
N GLU A 418 14.47 19.66 10.26
CA GLU A 418 15.66 19.28 9.47
C GLU A 418 15.61 17.81 9.00
N ASP A 419 15.11 16.90 9.84
CA ASP A 419 14.95 15.48 9.49
C ASP A 419 13.78 15.25 8.52
N LEU A 420 12.72 16.06 8.59
CA LEU A 420 11.62 16.10 7.60
C LEU A 420 12.07 16.71 6.27
N GLU A 421 12.88 17.77 6.29
CA GLU A 421 13.47 18.40 5.10
C GLU A 421 14.52 17.50 4.41
N LYS A 422 15.16 16.59 5.16
CA LYS A 422 16.05 15.55 4.62
C LYS A 422 15.31 14.33 4.09
N ARG A 423 14.02 14.16 4.42
CA ARG A 423 13.18 13.17 3.72
C ARG A 423 12.84 13.77 2.36
N PRO A 424 13.06 13.03 1.24
CA PRO A 424 12.58 13.50 -0.04
C PRO A 424 11.05 13.46 0.01
N TRP A 425 10.40 14.62 0.15
CA TRP A 425 8.95 14.71 -0.05
C TRP A 425 8.59 15.88 -0.96
N ASP A 426 7.82 15.47 -1.96
CA ASP A 426 7.13 16.14 -3.04
C ASP A 426 6.64 17.57 -2.80
N SER A 427 6.77 18.32 -3.89
CA SER A 427 6.38 19.70 -4.16
C SER A 427 4.95 20.06 -3.75
N LYS A 428 4.81 21.24 -3.13
CA LYS A 428 3.54 21.97 -2.98
C LYS A 428 2.83 22.13 -4.35
N PRO A 429 1.49 21.98 -4.41
CA PRO A 429 0.75 22.25 -5.64
C PRO A 429 0.64 23.77 -5.90
N PRO A 430 0.86 24.25 -7.14
CA PRO A 430 0.50 25.59 -7.55
C PRO A 430 -0.98 25.65 -7.98
N GLU A 431 -1.60 26.83 -7.84
CA GLU A 431 -3.01 27.09 -8.16
C GLU A 431 -3.35 26.96 -9.67
N PRO A 432 -4.59 26.56 -10.02
CA PRO A 432 -4.99 26.30 -11.39
C PRO A 432 -5.46 27.57 -12.14
N GLU A 433 -4.70 28.01 -13.15
CA GLU A 433 -5.17 29.00 -14.14
C GLU A 433 -5.56 28.35 -15.49
N SER A 434 -6.89 28.19 -15.63
CA SER A 434 -7.75 28.27 -16.82
C SER A 434 -7.37 27.60 -18.17
N LEU A 435 -8.24 26.68 -18.56
CA LEU A 435 -8.45 25.96 -19.85
C LEU A 435 -8.58 26.83 -21.14
N ALA A 436 -8.18 28.10 -21.15
CA ALA A 436 -8.40 29.00 -22.28
C ALA A 436 -7.30 28.98 -23.36
N LYS A 437 -6.19 28.24 -23.17
CA LYS A 437 -5.03 28.25 -24.08
C LYS A 437 -4.99 27.17 -25.16
N TRP A 438 -6.02 26.34 -25.25
CA TRP A 438 -6.07 25.17 -26.16
C TRP A 438 -6.26 25.51 -27.66
N ARG A 439 -6.27 26.79 -28.06
CA ARG A 439 -6.49 27.19 -29.47
C ARG A 439 -5.24 27.52 -30.28
N ASP A 440 -4.05 27.56 -29.69
CA ASP A 440 -2.84 28.08 -30.37
C ASP A 440 -1.64 27.11 -30.47
N VAL A 441 -1.85 25.78 -30.45
CA VAL A 441 -0.76 24.81 -30.68
C VAL A 441 -0.90 24.12 -32.04
N HIS A 442 -0.53 24.84 -33.10
CA HIS A 442 -0.24 24.29 -34.44
C HIS A 442 1.11 23.55 -34.46
N PHE A 443 1.27 22.39 -33.83
CA PHE A 443 2.55 21.65 -33.96
C PHE A 443 2.37 20.13 -33.84
N LEU A 444 2.05 19.48 -34.97
CA LEU A 444 2.52 18.17 -35.46
C LEU A 444 1.74 17.91 -36.77
N GLU A 445 2.26 18.41 -37.89
CA GLU A 445 1.64 18.18 -39.21
C GLU A 445 1.42 16.67 -39.42
N GLY A 446 0.18 16.26 -39.74
CA GLY A 446 -0.17 14.88 -40.04
C GLY A 446 -0.78 14.06 -38.88
N VAL A 447 -0.85 14.60 -37.66
CA VAL A 447 -1.50 13.91 -36.52
C VAL A 447 -2.99 14.28 -36.42
N THR A 448 -3.86 13.29 -36.24
CA THR A 448 -5.32 13.47 -36.13
C THR A 448 -5.87 12.84 -34.85
N LEU A 449 -6.61 13.62 -34.05
CA LEU A 449 -7.40 13.09 -32.93
C LEU A 449 -8.54 12.23 -33.49
N THR A 450 -8.50 10.92 -33.22
CA THR A 450 -9.45 9.94 -33.78
C THR A 450 -10.53 9.57 -32.78
N GLN A 451 -10.16 9.45 -31.50
CA GLN A 451 -11.10 9.23 -30.41
C GLN A 451 -10.72 10.09 -29.21
N ASP A 452 -11.66 10.87 -28.70
CA ASP A 452 -11.52 11.61 -27.45
C ASP A 452 -12.01 10.79 -26.24
N ALA A 453 -11.87 11.36 -25.04
CA ALA A 453 -12.24 10.70 -23.79
C ALA A 453 -13.73 10.31 -23.74
N GLY A 454 -14.61 11.15 -24.30
CA GLY A 454 -16.05 10.89 -24.36
C GLY A 454 -16.38 9.71 -25.27
N GLN A 455 -15.75 9.64 -26.45
CA GLN A 455 -15.90 8.50 -27.37
C GLN A 455 -15.29 7.20 -26.81
N LEU A 456 -14.31 7.33 -25.91
CA LEU A 456 -13.71 6.22 -25.20
C LEU A 456 -14.43 5.89 -23.88
N ASN A 457 -15.56 6.50 -23.52
CA ASN A 457 -16.27 6.26 -22.25
C ASN A 457 -15.37 6.36 -20.99
N GLY A 458 -14.53 7.38 -20.89
CA GLY A 458 -13.69 7.60 -19.71
C GLY A 458 -13.17 9.04 -19.59
N SER A 459 -12.23 9.27 -18.68
CA SER A 459 -11.56 10.57 -18.48
C SER A 459 -10.08 10.48 -18.86
N GLU A 460 -9.51 11.62 -19.26
CA GLU A 460 -8.06 11.76 -19.53
C GLU A 460 -7.46 10.65 -20.41
N ARG A 461 -8.15 10.25 -21.47
CA ARG A 461 -7.64 9.32 -22.49
C ARG A 461 -7.97 9.77 -23.91
N ALA A 462 -7.09 9.45 -24.85
CA ALA A 462 -7.22 9.83 -26.25
C ALA A 462 -6.51 8.86 -27.19
N VAL A 463 -7.03 8.75 -28.42
CA VAL A 463 -6.41 8.03 -29.53
C VAL A 463 -6.06 9.03 -30.64
N LEU A 464 -4.78 9.09 -31.00
CA LEU A 464 -4.25 9.97 -32.02
C LEU A 464 -3.56 9.16 -33.10
N ASP A 465 -3.91 9.39 -34.36
CA ASP A 465 -3.37 8.69 -35.53
C ASP A 465 -2.38 9.56 -36.29
N GLY A 466 -1.40 8.94 -36.96
CA GLY A 466 -0.45 9.63 -37.84
C GLY A 466 0.81 10.15 -37.15
N LEU A 467 1.13 9.68 -35.94
CA LEU A 467 2.36 10.07 -35.24
C LEU A 467 3.63 9.54 -35.91
N LEU A 468 3.53 8.37 -36.55
CA LEU A 468 4.57 7.77 -37.36
C LEU A 468 4.03 7.43 -38.75
N SER A 469 4.87 7.61 -39.76
CA SER A 469 4.64 7.10 -41.10
C SER A 469 4.85 5.59 -41.17
N ARG A 470 4.34 4.96 -42.24
CA ARG A 470 4.53 3.52 -42.47
C ARG A 470 6.00 3.13 -42.62
N ALA A 471 6.81 3.98 -43.23
CA ALA A 471 8.26 3.77 -43.36
C ALA A 471 8.97 3.82 -42.00
N GLU A 472 8.60 4.77 -41.13
CA GLU A 472 9.14 4.86 -39.77
C GLU A 472 8.76 3.64 -38.92
N CYS A 473 7.52 3.16 -39.02
CA CYS A 473 7.09 1.91 -38.39
C CYS A 473 7.96 0.73 -38.85
N GLU A 474 8.21 0.59 -40.16
CA GLU A 474 9.04 -0.49 -40.72
C GLU A 474 10.48 -0.44 -40.20
N ILE A 475 11.08 0.75 -40.08
CA ILE A 475 12.41 0.93 -39.49
C ILE A 475 12.44 0.46 -38.03
N LEU A 476 11.46 0.86 -37.22
CA LEU A 476 11.37 0.46 -35.81
C LEU A 476 11.08 -1.04 -35.64
N LEU A 477 10.26 -1.63 -36.51
CA LEU A 477 10.01 -3.08 -36.52
C LEU A 477 11.27 -3.87 -36.88
N GLN A 478 12.08 -3.36 -37.81
CA GLN A 478 13.35 -3.98 -38.17
C GLN A 478 14.36 -3.86 -37.02
N LEU A 479 14.46 -2.69 -36.37
CA LEU A 479 15.26 -2.53 -35.15
C LEU A 479 14.83 -3.53 -34.07
N ALA A 480 13.52 -3.68 -33.84
CA ALA A 480 12.98 -4.63 -32.88
C ALA A 480 13.35 -6.08 -33.21
N LYS A 481 13.40 -6.45 -34.49
CA LYS A 481 13.79 -7.78 -34.94
C LYS A 481 15.27 -8.07 -34.69
N ASP A 482 16.12 -7.07 -34.87
CA ASP A 482 17.58 -7.24 -34.81
C ASP A 482 18.15 -7.07 -33.40
N ALA A 483 17.51 -6.25 -32.55
CA ALA A 483 18.04 -5.87 -31.24
C ALA A 483 17.21 -6.29 -30.03
N ALA A 484 15.93 -6.62 -30.17
CA ALA A 484 15.10 -6.93 -29.01
C ALA A 484 15.54 -8.23 -28.34
N LYS A 485 15.62 -8.20 -27.01
CA LYS A 485 16.06 -9.32 -26.19
C LYS A 485 14.86 -10.02 -25.58
N THR A 486 14.86 -11.35 -25.64
CA THR A 486 13.84 -12.17 -25.00
C THR A 486 13.81 -11.95 -23.49
N GLY A 487 12.62 -11.62 -22.95
CA GLY A 487 12.44 -11.43 -21.51
C GLY A 487 13.13 -10.20 -20.91
N ASP A 488 13.43 -9.16 -21.70
CA ASP A 488 14.03 -7.93 -21.18
C ASP A 488 13.12 -7.26 -20.13
N GLY A 489 13.66 -6.88 -18.96
CA GLY A 489 12.85 -6.42 -17.83
C GLY A 489 12.22 -7.54 -16.98
N TYR A 490 12.23 -8.80 -17.45
CA TYR A 490 11.58 -9.95 -16.79
C TYR A 490 12.53 -11.11 -16.50
N ARG A 491 13.75 -10.83 -16.02
CA ARG A 491 14.77 -11.85 -15.70
C ARG A 491 15.00 -12.87 -16.84
N SER A 492 14.89 -12.44 -18.10
CA SER A 492 14.98 -13.29 -19.30
C SER A 492 13.90 -14.39 -19.42
N ARG A 493 12.77 -14.25 -18.73
CA ARG A 493 11.60 -15.13 -18.92
C ARG A 493 11.01 -14.92 -20.31
N ARG A 494 10.89 -16.00 -21.08
CA ARG A 494 10.37 -15.94 -22.47
C ARG A 494 8.89 -15.56 -22.57
N SER A 495 8.14 -15.87 -21.52
CA SER A 495 6.68 -15.81 -21.49
C SER A 495 6.23 -15.32 -20.11
N PRO A 496 6.45 -14.03 -19.79
CA PRO A 496 6.30 -13.51 -18.42
C PRO A 496 4.84 -13.38 -17.96
N HIS A 497 3.90 -13.17 -18.89
CA HIS A 497 2.48 -12.94 -18.56
C HIS A 497 1.57 -14.11 -18.95
N THR A 498 1.92 -14.83 -20.01
CA THR A 498 1.18 -16.00 -20.48
C THR A 498 2.15 -16.98 -21.14
N PRO A 499 2.00 -18.31 -20.92
CA PRO A 499 2.81 -19.31 -21.58
C PRO A 499 2.62 -19.35 -23.10
N HIS A 500 1.55 -18.76 -23.65
CA HIS A 500 1.15 -18.87 -25.06
C HIS A 500 1.75 -17.80 -25.97
N GLU A 501 2.56 -16.89 -25.42
CA GLU A 501 3.19 -15.80 -26.17
C GLU A 501 4.67 -15.68 -25.83
N HIS A 502 5.47 -15.29 -26.83
CA HIS A 502 6.85 -14.88 -26.66
C HIS A 502 6.97 -13.38 -26.47
N PHE A 503 7.79 -12.97 -25.51
CA PHE A 503 8.06 -11.57 -25.20
C PHE A 503 9.49 -11.15 -25.50
N GLU A 504 9.61 -10.03 -26.20
CA GLU A 504 10.88 -9.38 -26.54
C GLU A 504 10.80 -7.89 -26.21
N GLY A 505 11.88 -7.35 -25.66
CA GLY A 505 11.97 -5.95 -25.26
C GLY A 505 13.29 -5.30 -25.67
N LEU A 506 13.27 -3.99 -25.91
CA LEU A 506 14.42 -3.17 -26.26
C LEU A 506 14.32 -1.79 -25.59
N THR A 507 15.30 -1.46 -24.75
CA THR A 507 15.44 -0.13 -24.14
C THR A 507 16.23 0.84 -25.03
N VAL A 508 16.05 2.14 -24.83
CA VAL A 508 16.71 3.19 -25.62
C VAL A 508 18.24 3.13 -25.54
N LEU A 509 18.79 2.94 -24.33
CA LEU A 509 20.23 2.83 -24.13
C LEU A 509 20.79 1.58 -24.82
N ARG A 510 20.08 0.45 -24.76
CA ARG A 510 20.53 -0.77 -25.43
C ARG A 510 20.53 -0.62 -26.94
N ALA A 511 19.51 0.02 -27.51
CA ALA A 511 19.46 0.34 -28.93
C ALA A 511 20.65 1.22 -29.35
N ALA A 512 20.94 2.29 -28.59
CA ALA A 512 22.08 3.17 -28.85
C ALA A 512 23.43 2.44 -28.75
N GLN A 513 23.63 1.59 -27.74
CA GLN A 513 24.85 0.79 -27.59
C GLN A 513 25.08 -0.17 -28.77
N LEU A 514 24.01 -0.85 -29.22
CA LEU A 514 24.08 -1.76 -30.37
C LEU A 514 24.32 -1.00 -31.68
N ALA A 515 23.75 0.19 -31.82
CA ALA A 515 23.99 1.07 -32.95
C ALA A 515 25.45 1.54 -32.98
N ARG A 516 26.02 1.94 -31.82
CA ARG A 516 27.44 2.31 -31.69
C ARG A 516 28.38 1.16 -32.03
N SER A 517 28.04 -0.08 -31.67
CA SER A 517 28.85 -1.25 -32.01
C SER A 517 28.65 -1.74 -33.45
N GLY A 518 27.82 -1.07 -34.26
CA GLY A 518 27.50 -1.46 -35.63
C GLY A 518 26.63 -2.71 -35.75
N ALA A 519 26.03 -3.18 -34.65
CA ALA A 519 25.20 -4.39 -34.63
C ALA A 519 23.80 -4.13 -35.18
N VAL A 520 23.31 -2.89 -35.10
CA VAL A 520 22.07 -2.42 -35.73
C VAL A 520 22.29 -1.07 -36.40
N GLY A 521 21.40 -0.69 -37.32
CA GLY A 521 21.43 0.61 -37.97
C GLY A 521 21.19 1.77 -36.99
N ARG A 522 21.98 2.84 -37.10
CA ARG A 522 21.84 4.05 -36.26
C ARG A 522 20.53 4.79 -36.51
N GLU A 523 20.02 4.75 -37.73
CA GLU A 523 18.74 5.34 -38.12
C GLU A 523 17.59 4.86 -37.22
N GLY A 524 17.49 3.54 -36.98
CA GLY A 524 16.46 2.98 -36.11
C GLY A 524 16.60 3.41 -34.65
N ALA A 525 17.81 3.41 -34.11
CA ALA A 525 18.05 3.83 -32.73
C ALA A 525 17.76 5.32 -32.51
N LYS A 526 18.08 6.18 -33.49
CA LYS A 526 17.74 7.60 -33.47
C LYS A 526 16.23 7.82 -33.58
N LEU A 527 15.58 7.12 -34.53
CA LEU A 527 14.13 7.18 -34.70
C LEU A 527 13.38 6.72 -33.43
N LEU A 528 13.90 5.76 -32.68
CA LEU A 528 13.31 5.32 -31.41
C LEU A 528 13.25 6.46 -30.37
N LEU A 529 14.33 7.24 -30.24
CA LEU A 529 14.39 8.41 -29.35
C LEU A 529 13.50 9.56 -29.85
N GLU A 530 13.46 9.79 -31.16
CA GLU A 530 12.61 10.82 -31.75
C GLU A 530 11.13 10.47 -31.60
N ALA A 531 10.75 9.22 -31.86
CA ALA A 531 9.37 8.75 -31.73
C ALA A 531 8.85 8.86 -30.28
N SER A 532 9.69 8.56 -29.29
CA SER A 532 9.33 8.74 -27.88
C SER A 532 9.13 10.22 -27.53
N GLU A 533 10.01 11.12 -27.99
CA GLU A 533 9.85 12.57 -27.79
C GLU A 533 8.58 13.14 -28.45
N ARG A 534 8.29 12.71 -29.68
CA ARG A 534 7.07 13.13 -30.40
C ARG A 534 5.82 12.70 -29.62
N ALA A 535 5.81 11.49 -29.08
CA ALA A 535 4.71 10.98 -28.25
C ALA A 535 4.57 11.73 -26.92
N ARG A 536 5.67 12.02 -26.21
CA ARG A 536 5.68 12.83 -24.98
C ARG A 536 5.14 14.23 -25.24
N THR A 537 5.64 14.88 -26.29
CA THR A 537 5.24 16.24 -26.66
C THR A 537 3.75 16.31 -26.97
N LEU A 538 3.22 15.33 -27.71
CA LEU A 538 1.80 15.24 -28.03
C LEU A 538 0.94 14.96 -26.79
N THR A 539 1.40 14.06 -25.91
CA THR A 539 0.72 13.76 -24.64
C THR A 539 0.64 15.00 -23.76
N GLN A 540 1.74 15.74 -23.61
CA GLN A 540 1.78 16.99 -22.84
C GLN A 540 0.87 18.06 -23.46
N ALA A 541 0.91 18.23 -24.78
CA ALA A 541 0.08 19.22 -25.47
C ALA A 541 -1.41 18.92 -25.29
N TYR A 542 -1.81 17.66 -25.43
CA TYR A 542 -3.20 17.25 -25.28
C TYR A 542 -3.68 17.41 -23.83
N PHE A 543 -3.04 16.78 -22.86
CA PHE A 543 -3.54 16.85 -21.48
C PHE A 543 -3.27 18.18 -20.77
N SER A 544 -2.34 18.99 -21.29
CA SER A 544 -1.94 20.28 -20.69
C SER A 544 -1.77 20.20 -19.16
N PRO A 545 -0.95 19.25 -18.63
CA PRO A 545 -0.82 19.04 -17.20
C PRO A 545 -0.19 20.25 -16.49
N GLU A 546 -0.34 20.32 -15.17
CA GLU A 546 0.13 21.40 -14.28
C GLU A 546 1.67 21.58 -14.21
N GLY A 547 2.43 20.91 -15.09
CA GLY A 547 3.88 20.96 -15.19
C GLY A 547 4.40 20.28 -16.48
N PRO A 548 5.69 20.42 -16.81
CA PRO A 548 6.28 19.69 -17.93
C PRO A 548 6.23 18.18 -17.70
N LEU A 549 5.98 17.42 -18.76
CA LEU A 549 6.10 15.96 -18.73
C LEU A 549 7.50 15.55 -19.16
N HIS A 550 8.09 14.65 -18.40
CA HIS A 550 9.35 13.97 -18.69
C HIS A 550 9.06 12.51 -19.03
N LEU A 551 9.84 11.89 -19.92
CA LEU A 551 9.79 10.44 -20.10
C LEU A 551 10.46 9.79 -18.91
N SER A 552 9.72 8.96 -18.19
CA SER A 552 10.22 8.17 -17.06
C SER A 552 10.82 6.84 -17.51
N PHE A 553 10.21 6.21 -18.52
CA PHE A 553 10.72 4.98 -19.11
C PHE A 553 10.18 4.78 -20.53
N THR A 554 11.03 4.30 -21.43
CA THR A 554 10.73 4.03 -22.84
C THR A 554 11.08 2.58 -23.16
N HIS A 555 10.08 1.79 -23.59
CA HIS A 555 10.28 0.37 -23.88
C HIS A 555 9.63 -0.04 -25.20
N LEU A 556 10.45 -0.40 -26.19
CA LEU A 556 9.97 -1.04 -27.41
C LEU A 556 9.73 -2.53 -27.12
N VAL A 557 8.49 -2.97 -27.28
CA VAL A 557 8.01 -4.29 -26.86
C VAL A 557 7.34 -5.02 -28.01
N CYS A 558 7.68 -6.29 -28.21
CA CYS A 558 7.00 -7.19 -29.12
C CYS A 558 6.45 -8.44 -28.42
N ARG A 559 5.22 -8.83 -28.77
CA ARG A 559 4.54 -10.05 -28.34
C ARG A 559 4.25 -10.91 -29.56
N SER A 560 4.67 -12.16 -29.56
CA SER A 560 4.43 -13.10 -30.67
C SER A 560 3.61 -14.30 -30.21
N ALA A 561 2.56 -14.66 -30.95
CA ALA A 561 1.78 -15.86 -30.66
C ALA A 561 2.62 -17.12 -30.89
N ILE A 562 2.56 -18.09 -29.96
CA ILE A 562 3.19 -19.40 -30.14
C ILE A 562 2.25 -20.30 -30.97
N GLU A 563 2.76 -20.83 -32.09
CA GLU A 563 1.98 -21.69 -32.98
C GLU A 563 1.53 -22.98 -32.27
N GLY A 564 0.27 -23.37 -32.50
CA GLY A 564 -0.31 -24.60 -31.93
C GLY A 564 -0.86 -24.48 -30.51
N GLU A 565 -0.65 -23.35 -29.83
CA GLU A 565 -1.10 -23.14 -28.43
C GLU A 565 -2.25 -22.13 -28.29
N GLN A 566 -2.98 -21.85 -29.37
CA GLN A 566 -3.95 -20.74 -29.40
C GLN A 566 -5.42 -21.17 -29.29
N GLU A 567 -5.72 -22.47 -29.36
CA GLU A 567 -7.10 -22.98 -29.30
C GLU A 567 -7.70 -22.83 -27.89
N GLN A 568 -8.90 -22.23 -27.80
CA GLN A 568 -9.70 -22.08 -26.56
C GLN A 568 -9.04 -21.26 -25.43
N ARG A 569 -8.05 -20.43 -25.74
CA ARG A 569 -7.38 -19.60 -24.74
C ARG A 569 -8.29 -18.46 -24.24
N MET A 570 -8.27 -18.23 -22.92
CA MET A 570 -9.11 -17.25 -22.20
C MET A 570 -8.26 -16.34 -21.29
N ASP A 571 -6.95 -16.30 -21.53
CA ASP A 571 -5.98 -15.45 -20.86
C ASP A 571 -5.79 -14.13 -21.63
N LEU A 572 -5.17 -13.16 -20.96
CA LEU A 572 -4.82 -11.87 -21.54
C LEU A 572 -3.34 -11.85 -21.93
N SER A 573 -3.00 -11.11 -23.00
CA SER A 573 -1.59 -10.84 -23.35
C SER A 573 -0.93 -9.95 -22.28
N HIS A 574 -1.71 -9.03 -21.73
CA HIS A 574 -1.35 -8.24 -20.56
C HIS A 574 -2.54 -8.16 -19.60
N PRO A 575 -2.40 -8.53 -18.31
CA PRO A 575 -3.45 -8.40 -17.32
C PRO A 575 -3.95 -6.96 -17.16
N VAL A 576 -5.17 -6.81 -16.67
CA VAL A 576 -5.72 -5.49 -16.31
C VAL A 576 -4.94 -4.93 -15.13
N HIS A 577 -4.51 -3.67 -15.27
CA HIS A 577 -3.72 -2.95 -14.28
C HIS A 577 -3.89 -1.43 -14.45
N ALA A 578 -3.39 -0.67 -13.47
CA ALA A 578 -3.11 0.74 -13.57
C ALA A 578 -1.58 0.94 -13.50
N ASP A 579 -1.06 1.95 -14.18
CA ASP A 579 0.38 2.12 -14.38
C ASP A 579 1.10 2.77 -13.19
N ASN A 580 0.37 3.52 -12.36
CA ASN A 580 0.94 4.25 -11.22
C ASN A 580 0.43 3.80 -9.85
N CYS A 581 -0.43 2.78 -9.80
CA CYS A 581 -1.00 2.30 -8.55
C CYS A 581 -1.31 0.81 -8.58
N LEU A 582 -1.46 0.24 -7.39
CA LEU A 582 -1.98 -1.10 -7.21
C LEU A 582 -3.51 -1.02 -7.27
N LEU A 583 -4.09 -1.45 -8.38
CA LEU A 583 -5.54 -1.52 -8.55
C LEU A 583 -6.11 -2.68 -7.74
N ASP A 584 -7.09 -2.42 -6.88
CA ASP A 584 -7.93 -3.41 -6.21
C ASP A 584 -9.30 -3.51 -6.91
N PRO A 585 -9.56 -4.57 -7.69
CA PRO A 585 -10.81 -4.75 -8.42
C PRO A 585 -12.06 -4.88 -7.55
N TYR A 586 -11.92 -5.19 -6.26
CA TYR A 586 -13.08 -5.43 -5.38
C TYR A 586 -13.59 -4.13 -4.76
N SER A 587 -12.68 -3.27 -4.28
CA SER A 587 -13.02 -1.95 -3.73
C SER A 587 -13.14 -0.87 -4.81
N GLY A 588 -12.47 -1.08 -5.94
CA GLY A 588 -12.24 -0.05 -6.96
C GLY A 588 -11.20 0.98 -6.54
N GLU A 589 -10.43 0.72 -5.48
CA GLU A 589 -9.38 1.62 -4.99
C GLU A 589 -8.06 1.41 -5.75
N CYS A 590 -7.26 2.48 -5.85
CA CYS A 590 -6.02 2.55 -6.59
C CYS A 590 -4.93 3.10 -5.67
N TRP A 591 -4.07 2.20 -5.18
CA TRP A 591 -3.11 2.51 -4.12
C TRP A 591 -1.77 2.93 -4.70
N LYS A 592 -1.38 4.20 -4.48
CA LYS A 592 -0.09 4.74 -4.93
C LYS A 592 1.01 4.40 -3.92
N GLU A 593 1.47 3.16 -3.94
CA GLU A 593 2.61 2.70 -3.13
C GLU A 593 3.46 1.62 -3.84
N PRO A 594 4.73 1.42 -3.44
CA PRO A 594 5.57 0.37 -4.01
C PRO A 594 4.91 -1.03 -3.96
N PRO A 595 5.05 -1.86 -5.00
CA PRO A 595 5.95 -1.72 -6.15
C PRO A 595 5.39 -0.86 -7.29
N ALA A 596 4.24 -0.20 -7.14
CA ALA A 596 3.72 0.65 -8.19
C ALA A 596 4.65 1.85 -8.44
N TYR A 597 4.77 2.24 -9.70
CA TYR A 597 5.52 3.43 -10.10
C TYR A 597 4.66 4.68 -9.89
N THR A 598 4.51 5.08 -8.62
CA THR A 598 3.59 6.14 -8.16
C THR A 598 3.82 7.49 -8.82
N HIS A 599 5.04 7.72 -9.30
CA HIS A 599 5.47 8.93 -10.00
C HIS A 599 5.02 9.00 -11.47
N ARG A 600 4.41 7.95 -12.03
CA ARG A 600 3.88 7.99 -13.40
C ARG A 600 2.57 8.76 -13.44
N ASP A 601 2.52 9.85 -14.20
CA ASP A 601 1.31 10.66 -14.34
C ASP A 601 0.51 10.26 -15.59
N TYR A 602 1.19 10.04 -16.71
CA TYR A 602 0.57 9.66 -17.99
C TYR A 602 1.30 8.50 -18.64
N SER A 603 0.59 7.74 -19.45
CA SER A 603 1.10 6.60 -20.20
C SER A 603 0.75 6.74 -21.68
N GLY A 604 1.61 6.17 -22.52
CA GLY A 604 1.51 6.24 -23.97
C GLY A 604 1.83 4.88 -24.61
N LEU A 605 0.96 4.43 -25.50
CA LEU A 605 1.16 3.23 -26.32
C LEU A 605 1.15 3.64 -27.79
N LEU A 606 2.34 3.69 -28.39
CA LEU A 606 2.53 3.98 -29.81
C LEU A 606 2.70 2.68 -30.59
N TYR A 607 1.70 2.33 -31.40
CA TYR A 607 1.64 1.09 -32.16
C TYR A 607 2.44 1.14 -33.45
N LEU A 608 3.16 0.05 -33.74
CA LEU A 608 4.05 -0.04 -34.90
C LEU A 608 3.47 -0.85 -36.06
N ASN A 609 2.48 -1.71 -35.81
CA ASN A 609 1.93 -2.58 -36.84
C ASN A 609 0.47 -3.01 -36.57
N ASP A 610 -0.16 -3.59 -37.59
CA ASP A 610 -1.55 -4.07 -37.61
C ASP A 610 -1.72 -5.48 -38.25
N ASP A 611 -0.62 -6.12 -38.66
CA ASP A 611 -0.59 -7.43 -39.33
C ASP A 611 -0.62 -8.62 -38.36
N PHE A 612 -1.51 -8.57 -37.36
CA PHE A 612 -1.74 -9.63 -36.37
C PHE A 612 -3.24 -9.80 -36.03
N GLN A 613 -3.57 -10.86 -35.29
CA GLN A 613 -4.93 -11.13 -34.80
C GLN A 613 -4.97 -11.10 -33.27
N GLY A 614 -6.06 -10.59 -32.70
CA GLY A 614 -6.19 -10.32 -31.27
C GLY A 614 -5.37 -9.09 -30.86
N GLY A 615 -4.86 -9.04 -29.63
CA GLY A 615 -3.91 -7.98 -29.20
C GLY A 615 -4.49 -6.58 -29.03
N ASP A 616 -5.82 -6.43 -29.03
CA ASP A 616 -6.46 -5.14 -28.84
C ASP A 616 -6.28 -4.63 -27.41
N LEU A 617 -6.05 -3.33 -27.25
CA LEU A 617 -6.07 -2.66 -25.96
C LEU A 617 -7.53 -2.49 -25.54
N PHE A 618 -7.82 -2.69 -24.26
CA PHE A 618 -9.12 -2.36 -23.69
C PHE A 618 -8.96 -1.65 -22.36
N PHE A 619 -9.89 -0.74 -22.08
CA PHE A 619 -10.03 -0.07 -20.79
C PHE A 619 -11.19 -0.70 -20.02
N THR A 620 -11.10 -0.68 -18.70
CA THR A 620 -12.17 -1.15 -17.80
C THR A 620 -12.55 -0.07 -16.80
N GLU A 621 -13.67 -0.29 -16.12
CA GLU A 621 -13.93 0.35 -14.82
C GLU A 621 -12.89 -0.12 -13.78
N PRO A 622 -12.81 0.53 -12.60
CA PRO A 622 -11.95 0.09 -11.49
C PRO A 622 -12.18 -1.36 -11.03
N ASP A 623 -13.31 -1.98 -11.39
CA ASP A 623 -13.63 -3.38 -11.11
C ASP A 623 -12.81 -4.40 -11.92
N ALA A 624 -11.96 -3.93 -12.85
CA ALA A 624 -11.13 -4.73 -13.75
C ALA A 624 -11.89 -5.76 -14.63
N LEU A 625 -13.22 -5.66 -14.71
CA LEU A 625 -14.10 -6.63 -15.38
C LEU A 625 -14.97 -5.96 -16.44
N THR A 626 -15.51 -4.78 -16.14
CA THR A 626 -16.44 -4.06 -17.01
C THR A 626 -15.67 -3.28 -18.05
N VAL A 627 -15.61 -3.80 -19.29
CA VAL A 627 -14.92 -3.15 -20.41
C VAL A 627 -15.66 -1.87 -20.83
N THR A 628 -14.98 -0.74 -20.82
CA THR A 628 -15.53 0.58 -21.15
C THR A 628 -15.21 1.01 -22.58
N ALA A 629 -14.03 0.65 -23.08
CA ALA A 629 -13.61 0.91 -24.46
C ALA A 629 -12.57 -0.11 -24.95
N GLN A 630 -12.45 -0.22 -26.28
CA GLN A 630 -11.46 -1.05 -26.96
C GLN A 630 -10.82 -0.27 -28.09
N VAL A 631 -9.49 -0.35 -28.20
CA VAL A 631 -8.70 0.33 -29.22
C VAL A 631 -7.88 -0.70 -29.98
N ARG A 632 -8.12 -0.76 -31.30
CA ARG A 632 -7.37 -1.62 -32.21
C ARG A 632 -6.01 -0.99 -32.56
N PRO A 633 -4.89 -1.70 -32.39
CA PRO A 633 -3.57 -1.23 -32.78
C PRO A 633 -3.45 -1.01 -34.29
N GLN A 634 -2.72 0.04 -34.68
CA GLN A 634 -2.31 0.27 -36.06
C GLN A 634 -1.02 1.10 -36.10
N CYS A 635 -0.23 0.97 -37.17
CA CYS A 635 1.00 1.76 -37.32
C CYS A 635 0.73 3.27 -37.14
N GLY A 636 1.52 3.91 -36.28
CA GLY A 636 1.47 5.35 -36.04
C GLY A 636 0.31 5.82 -35.16
N ARG A 637 -0.48 4.90 -34.59
CA ARG A 637 -1.51 5.22 -33.59
C ARG A 637 -0.89 5.31 -32.20
N LEU A 638 -1.02 6.48 -31.57
CA LEU A 638 -0.74 6.71 -30.16
C LEU A 638 -2.04 6.63 -29.37
N VAL A 639 -2.06 5.80 -28.33
CA VAL A 639 -3.06 5.86 -27.26
C VAL A 639 -2.40 6.50 -26.06
N ALA A 640 -2.86 7.67 -25.65
CA ALA A 640 -2.33 8.41 -24.51
C ALA A 640 -3.41 8.54 -23.42
N PHE A 641 -3.05 8.28 -22.18
CA PHE A 641 -3.99 8.28 -21.06
C PHE A 641 -3.30 8.57 -19.72
N SER A 642 -4.02 9.05 -18.72
CA SER A 642 -3.50 9.19 -17.36
C SER A 642 -3.26 7.81 -16.72
N SER A 643 -2.19 7.67 -15.92
CA SER A 643 -1.69 6.36 -15.46
C SER A 643 -2.45 5.76 -14.26
N GLY A 644 -3.47 6.46 -13.75
CA GLY A 644 -4.16 6.13 -12.51
C GLY A 644 -5.32 5.15 -12.62
N GLY A 645 -6.04 5.02 -11.51
CA GLY A 645 -7.19 4.12 -11.34
C GLY A 645 -8.43 4.53 -12.14
N GLU A 646 -8.40 5.70 -12.78
CA GLU A 646 -9.37 6.18 -13.76
C GLU A 646 -9.21 5.54 -15.15
N ASN A 647 -8.02 4.99 -15.45
CA ASN A 647 -7.76 4.29 -16.72
C ASN A 647 -7.15 2.87 -16.53
N PRO A 648 -7.80 1.97 -15.76
CA PRO A 648 -7.44 0.56 -15.76
C PRO A 648 -7.51 -0.02 -17.16
N HIS A 649 -6.50 -0.77 -17.56
CA HIS A 649 -6.42 -1.28 -18.92
C HIS A 649 -5.67 -2.61 -19.01
N GLY A 650 -5.99 -3.36 -20.05
CA GLY A 650 -5.37 -4.65 -20.38
C GLY A 650 -5.25 -4.86 -21.87
N VAL A 651 -4.61 -5.96 -22.27
CA VAL A 651 -4.43 -6.31 -23.69
C VAL A 651 -4.95 -7.71 -23.94
N TRP A 652 -5.88 -7.84 -24.88
CA TRP A 652 -6.40 -9.14 -25.32
C TRP A 652 -5.28 -10.03 -25.88
N ALA A 653 -5.43 -11.35 -25.76
CA ALA A 653 -4.51 -12.34 -26.30
C ALA A 653 -4.12 -12.04 -27.76
N VAL A 654 -2.83 -12.11 -28.09
CA VAL A 654 -2.36 -12.13 -29.48
C VAL A 654 -2.47 -13.57 -29.98
N THR A 655 -3.43 -13.83 -30.87
CA THR A 655 -3.76 -15.19 -31.32
C THR A 655 -3.03 -15.61 -32.59
N LYS A 656 -2.51 -14.64 -33.35
CA LYS A 656 -1.70 -14.90 -34.55
C LYS A 656 -0.81 -13.70 -34.86
N GLY A 657 0.44 -13.96 -35.28
CA GLY A 657 1.38 -12.93 -35.70
C GLY A 657 2.17 -12.33 -34.53
N ARG A 658 2.78 -11.16 -34.78
CA ARG A 658 3.64 -10.44 -33.84
C ARG A 658 3.12 -9.02 -33.69
N ARG A 659 2.78 -8.61 -32.47
CA ARG A 659 2.35 -7.25 -32.12
C ARG A 659 3.53 -6.49 -31.53
N CYS A 660 3.90 -5.35 -32.10
CA CYS A 660 4.94 -4.49 -31.57
C CYS A 660 4.41 -3.10 -31.21
N THR A 661 4.82 -2.59 -30.06
CA THR A 661 4.41 -1.29 -29.52
C THR A 661 5.58 -0.63 -28.82
N LEU A 662 5.64 0.70 -28.89
CA LEU A 662 6.48 1.51 -28.03
C LEU A 662 5.64 1.92 -26.81
N ALA A 663 5.96 1.37 -25.65
CA ALA A 663 5.35 1.72 -24.38
C ALA A 663 6.15 2.85 -23.71
N LEU A 664 5.44 3.87 -23.27
CA LEU A 664 5.99 5.13 -22.80
C LEU A 664 5.31 5.49 -21.49
N TRP A 665 6.08 5.82 -20.47
CA TRP A 665 5.56 6.34 -19.22
C TRP A 665 6.12 7.72 -18.97
N HIS A 666 5.25 8.65 -18.59
CA HIS A 666 5.56 10.05 -18.39
C HIS A 666 5.38 10.42 -16.91
N THR A 667 6.22 11.34 -16.44
CA THR A 667 6.19 11.86 -15.07
C THR A 667 6.35 13.37 -15.08
N ARG A 668 5.72 14.04 -14.12
CA ARG A 668 5.93 15.46 -13.79
C ARG A 668 7.11 15.65 -12.83
N ALA A 669 7.57 14.58 -12.19
CA ALA A 669 8.68 14.61 -11.24
C ALA A 669 10.03 14.45 -11.98
N PRO A 670 10.83 15.52 -12.16
CA PRO A 670 12.06 15.48 -12.96
C PRO A 670 13.11 14.49 -12.45
N GLU A 671 13.12 14.17 -11.15
CA GLU A 671 13.98 13.17 -10.52
C GLU A 671 13.72 11.74 -11.01
N HIS A 672 12.54 11.48 -11.58
CA HIS A 672 12.13 10.19 -12.11
C HIS A 672 12.21 10.10 -13.64
N MET A 673 12.90 11.06 -14.28
CA MET A 673 13.19 11.05 -15.71
C MET A 673 14.13 9.88 -16.09
N GLU A 674 13.96 9.34 -17.30
CA GLU A 674 14.71 8.21 -17.85
C GLU A 674 16.22 8.52 -17.95
N GLN A 675 16.98 8.12 -16.92
CA GLN A 675 18.41 8.42 -16.82
C GLN A 675 19.21 7.85 -18.00
N ASP A 676 18.85 6.64 -18.43
CA ASP A 676 19.45 5.91 -19.56
C ASP A 676 19.34 6.67 -20.89
N ARG A 677 18.38 7.60 -21.01
CA ARG A 677 18.14 8.37 -22.23
C ARG A 677 19.28 9.33 -22.54
N ALA A 678 19.74 10.09 -21.55
CA ALA A 678 20.80 11.07 -21.74
C ALA A 678 22.10 10.40 -22.24
N GLU A 679 22.42 9.22 -21.68
CA GLU A 679 23.52 8.40 -22.17
C GLU A 679 23.27 7.94 -23.62
N ALA A 680 22.07 7.45 -23.94
CA ALA A 680 21.71 7.01 -25.29
C ALA A 680 21.88 8.13 -26.35
N GLU A 681 21.49 9.36 -26.00
CA GLU A 681 21.63 10.54 -26.86
C GLU A 681 23.10 10.89 -27.11
N ILE A 682 23.93 10.90 -26.07
CA ILE A 682 25.39 11.13 -26.19
C ILE A 682 26.02 10.08 -27.12
N LEU A 683 25.70 8.80 -26.92
CA LEU A 683 26.25 7.71 -27.73
C LEU A 683 25.91 7.84 -29.23
N LEU A 684 24.77 8.44 -29.55
CA LEU A 684 24.32 8.66 -30.92
C LEU A 684 24.81 10.00 -31.50
N GLN A 685 25.25 10.97 -30.69
CA GLN A 685 25.83 12.25 -31.11
C GLN A 685 27.36 12.20 -31.33
N GLU A 686 28.12 11.49 -30.49
CA GLU A 686 29.61 11.47 -30.52
C GLU A 686 30.23 10.94 -31.82
N GLN A 687 29.46 10.31 -32.70
CA GLN A 687 29.90 9.82 -34.01
C GLN A 687 29.26 10.60 -35.18
N GLU A 688 28.65 11.77 -34.94
CA GLU A 688 28.21 12.71 -35.99
C GLU A 688 29.28 13.79 -36.29
N GLU A 689 30.31 13.96 -35.45
CA GLU A 689 31.46 14.81 -35.80
C GLU A 689 32.32 14.11 -36.87
N PRO A 690 32.51 14.72 -38.06
CA PRO A 690 33.41 14.17 -39.06
C PRO A 690 34.84 14.27 -38.57
N GLU A 691 35.63 13.21 -38.75
CA GLU A 691 37.09 13.27 -38.64
C GLU A 691 37.60 14.38 -39.58
N GLU A 692 37.93 15.54 -39.02
CA GLU A 692 38.65 16.59 -39.74
C GLU A 692 40.05 16.08 -40.09
N GLY A 693 40.19 15.65 -41.34
CA GLY A 693 41.31 15.96 -42.21
C GLY A 693 42.71 15.58 -41.76
N GLU A 694 43.24 14.52 -42.36
CA GLU A 694 44.69 14.26 -42.47
C GLU A 694 45.48 15.51 -42.90
N ILE A 695 46.54 15.84 -42.17
CA ILE A 695 47.70 16.57 -42.69
C ILE A 695 48.96 15.73 -42.39
N PRO A 696 49.72 15.28 -43.41
CA PRO A 696 50.91 14.46 -43.20
C PRO A 696 52.19 15.30 -43.15
N SER A 697 52.94 15.19 -42.06
CA SER A 697 54.38 15.49 -41.97
C SER A 697 54.86 15.01 -40.60
N GLY A 698 55.92 14.25 -40.39
CA GLY A 698 57.08 13.90 -41.18
C GLY A 698 58.16 13.53 -40.16
N ASP A 699 58.54 12.25 -40.16
CA ASP A 699 59.79 11.62 -39.71
C ASP A 699 60.63 12.22 -38.55
N SER A 700 60.86 11.42 -37.50
CA SER A 700 62.17 11.02 -36.94
C SER A 700 62.13 10.70 -35.42
N SER A 701 62.45 9.44 -35.09
CA SER A 701 62.97 8.99 -33.78
C SER A 701 64.48 9.37 -33.65
N PRO A 702 65.24 9.25 -32.52
CA PRO A 702 65.08 8.27 -31.41
C PRO A 702 65.55 8.66 -29.95
N GLU A 703 64.85 8.13 -28.94
CA GLU A 703 65.32 7.36 -27.73
C GLU A 703 66.32 7.94 -26.65
N PRO A 704 66.59 7.26 -25.48
CA PRO A 704 66.32 7.72 -24.08
C PRO A 704 67.63 7.80 -23.20
N PRO A 705 67.69 7.79 -21.81
CA PRO A 705 67.23 6.70 -20.91
C PRO A 705 66.80 7.05 -19.44
N SER A 706 65.96 6.15 -18.91
CA SER A 706 65.88 5.52 -17.56
C SER A 706 66.50 6.14 -16.29
N ALA A 707 65.67 6.24 -15.23
CA ALA A 707 66.09 5.95 -13.85
C ALA A 707 64.94 5.33 -13.01
N LEU A 708 65.27 4.23 -12.33
CA LEU A 708 64.40 3.35 -11.56
C LEU A 708 63.92 3.97 -10.23
N GLY A 709 62.65 3.72 -9.87
CA GLY A 709 62.12 3.84 -8.51
C GLY A 709 60.89 2.94 -8.32
N ARG A 710 61.00 1.92 -7.46
CA ARG A 710 59.96 0.92 -7.16
C ARG A 710 58.81 1.50 -6.32
N ARG A 711 57.56 1.27 -6.79
CA ARG A 711 56.28 0.87 -6.11
C ARG A 711 55.82 1.62 -4.83
N PRO A 712 54.51 1.93 -4.68
CA PRO A 712 53.50 0.89 -4.42
C PRO A 712 52.18 1.02 -5.21
N GLN A 713 51.49 -0.12 -5.34
CA GLN A 713 50.11 -0.22 -5.83
C GLN A 713 49.15 0.55 -4.90
N PRO A 714 48.18 1.31 -5.41
CA PRO A 714 46.99 1.64 -4.68
C PRO A 714 45.97 0.50 -4.81
N THR A 715 45.58 0.02 -3.64
CA THR A 715 44.43 -0.81 -3.34
C THR A 715 43.18 -0.45 -4.14
N ARG A 716 42.58 -1.51 -4.68
CA ARG A 716 41.23 -1.58 -5.25
C ARG A 716 40.22 -1.09 -4.21
N LEU A 717 39.72 0.13 -4.37
CA LEU A 717 38.48 0.56 -3.74
C LEU A 717 37.35 0.01 -4.62
N GLU A 718 36.85 -1.17 -4.24
CA GLU A 718 35.54 -1.63 -4.68
C GLU A 718 34.50 -0.67 -4.10
N VAL A 719 34.12 0.32 -4.88
CA VAL A 719 32.85 1.03 -4.69
C VAL A 719 31.80 0.06 -5.21
N GLU A 720 31.11 -0.63 -4.30
CA GLU A 720 29.86 -1.31 -4.59
C GLU A 720 28.88 -0.29 -5.20
N ARG A 721 28.80 -0.28 -6.53
CA ARG A 721 27.62 0.25 -7.23
C ARG A 721 26.46 -0.66 -6.87
N GLN A 722 25.69 -0.26 -5.86
CA GLN A 722 24.33 -0.76 -5.68
C GLN A 722 23.55 -0.40 -6.94
N SER A 723 23.46 -1.38 -7.84
CA SER A 723 22.51 -1.36 -8.94
C SER A 723 21.12 -1.42 -8.30
N PRO A 724 20.15 -0.57 -8.67
CA PRO A 724 18.78 -0.76 -8.21
C PRO A 724 18.33 -2.12 -8.73
N ALA A 725 18.06 -3.04 -7.81
CA ALA A 725 17.43 -4.30 -8.14
C ALA A 725 16.11 -3.98 -8.82
N ARG A 726 16.02 -4.37 -10.10
CA ARG A 726 14.77 -4.58 -10.85
C ARG A 726 13.86 -5.50 -10.02
N GLU A 727 12.96 -4.91 -9.24
CA GLU A 727 11.80 -5.57 -8.68
C GLU A 727 10.58 -5.31 -9.58
N GLU A 728 10.19 -6.41 -10.24
CA GLU A 728 8.82 -6.81 -10.61
C GLU A 728 7.97 -5.85 -11.45
N LEU A 729 8.15 -5.97 -12.77
CA LEU A 729 7.12 -5.74 -13.79
C LEU A 729 6.14 -6.92 -13.90
#